data_AF-A0A7K7NUD7-F1
#
_entry.id   AF-A0A7K7NUD7-F1
#
_cell.length_a   1.000
_cell.length_b   1.000
_cell.length_c   1.000
_cell.angle_alpha   90.00
_cell.angle_beta   90.00
_cell.angle_gamma   90.00
#
_symmetry.space_group_name_H-M   'P 1'
#
loop_
_entity.id
_entity.type
_entity.pdbx_description
1 polymer ?
#
loop_
_entity_poly.entity_id
_entity_poly.type
_entity_poly.pdbx_seq_one_letter_code
_entity_poly.pdbx_strand_id
1 'polypeptide(L)'
;IMVPYLLLCLSFGYAAALKPTCLSAQFRRPGDYIIGGLFPFGTDTVNLTARSEPTLVVCERLFVGGLIWALGMKFAIDQINNSTSLLPGVKLGYDMHDTCFEPVVALQPSLLFLTRNGTTGIGVLCNYTDYQPRVTAVIGPHKSDLCLVTAKLFSFFLIPQVSYGASSEKLSNTDLYPSFYRTVPSDKNLVEAVVLLLNKFGWNWIGIIGSDDEYGQGAQRLFLSIAGNHSICIAFETLIPTDLADPKAKNQLEDTIRLINKTKVDIIVLFAFSQSVQALLEHSIRMGLSKRVWIGTEAWMLSDIAASIPNIQSIGTVLGFIMKAGTVPGFRKYVADLFTSVQQDKFCQESRKFNQLMNSDVLDTHCKQCDHISLRDISSMLNLPQIQSVYIAVYSVAHALHRALGCTHQACPKASIRSWQLLHFMNTVPFKVNGQSFSFDQFHGTNTGYKLILWSWKNGTLTYLPVGNYEESLYINKSQIQFHTADQKEPTSECFRRCKPGQLRRIKGFHLCCYDCTDCPENTFWSTKDSSTCTPCLKHQWSPVRSTQCYDRNERYLFWNEPLTIALLTLMSVTISLTCLTAVLFLKNLETPLVQASGGKLNLFALFALTLLCLSCCLYIGKPSNNLCMSQQVVYALCLNGCFSTFFIKSLEITLVTEFPRCAPTFLYWVTQRRAWLLVALCLLTECLFCFCYLHLGPDCLVSDYKSLPTEVLLVCNTESWFAFALVHGYNGFLAFVCFLCTFMVQTSGKKYNIARGITFAILIYFIIWIFFVATFVTLKTVLRSVTQIGTILSTSLGILGTYYIPKCYIILLKPDLNTVDYF
;
A
#
# COMPACT_ATOMS: atom_id res chain seq x y z
N ILE A 1 35.02 35.10 68.85
CA ILE A 1 33.67 34.46 68.78
C ILE A 1 32.60 35.53 68.51
N MET A 2 32.77 36.41 67.51
CA MET A 2 31.77 37.47 67.27
C MET A 2 31.86 38.08 65.87
N VAL A 3 31.90 37.24 64.83
CA VAL A 3 31.90 37.67 63.42
C VAL A 3 30.94 36.87 62.53
N PRO A 4 30.51 35.61 62.80
CA PRO A 4 29.58 34.91 61.90
C PRO A 4 28.10 35.28 62.08
N TYR A 5 27.69 35.85 63.22
CA TYR A 5 26.28 36.15 63.49
C TYR A 5 25.78 37.46 62.83
N LEU A 6 26.68 38.41 62.54
CA LEU A 6 26.31 39.69 61.93
C LEU A 6 26.04 39.54 60.41
N LEU A 7 26.69 38.58 59.74
CA LEU A 7 26.50 38.29 58.31
C LEU A 7 25.22 37.48 58.02
N LEU A 8 24.72 36.71 58.98
CA LEU A 8 23.43 36.02 58.83
C LEU A 8 22.23 36.97 58.97
N CYS A 9 22.38 38.08 59.72
CA CYS A 9 21.30 39.07 59.85
C CYS A 9 21.27 40.07 58.68
N LEU A 10 22.37 40.27 57.96
CA LEU A 10 22.44 41.16 56.79
C LEU A 10 22.03 40.49 55.47
N SER A 11 21.92 39.16 55.41
CA SER A 11 21.43 38.42 54.24
C SER A 11 19.91 38.18 54.24
N PHE A 12 19.22 38.45 55.35
CA PHE A 12 17.75 38.42 55.44
C PHE A 12 17.08 39.78 55.23
N GLY A 13 17.84 40.85 55.05
CA GLY A 13 17.33 42.20 54.85
C GLY A 13 17.42 42.67 53.40
N TYR A 14 16.74 42.01 52.45
CA TYR A 14 16.24 42.60 51.18
C TYR A 14 15.45 41.58 50.33
N ALA A 15 14.75 40.62 50.95
CA ALA A 15 13.53 40.12 50.33
C ALA A 15 12.44 41.13 50.69
N ALA A 16 12.29 42.18 49.87
CA ALA A 16 11.08 42.99 49.94
C ALA A 16 9.93 42.05 49.59
N ALA A 17 9.32 41.44 50.62
CA ALA A 17 8.07 40.72 50.46
C ALA A 17 7.11 41.73 49.84
N LEU A 18 6.80 41.58 48.54
CA LEU A 18 5.83 42.44 47.88
C LEU A 18 4.57 42.39 48.75
N LYS A 19 4.16 43.54 49.28
CA LYS A 19 2.87 43.67 49.97
C LYS A 19 1.81 43.11 49.00
N PRO A 20 1.04 42.09 49.39
CA PRO A 20 0.10 41.45 48.49
C PRO A 20 -0.87 42.51 47.95
N THR A 21 -1.06 42.51 46.64
CA THR A 21 -2.02 43.40 45.98
C THR A 21 -3.45 42.92 46.26
N CYS A 22 -4.44 43.62 45.71
CA CYS A 22 -5.84 43.19 45.74
C CYS A 22 -6.37 42.85 44.36
N LEU A 23 -5.55 42.20 43.53
CA LEU A 23 -5.89 41.82 42.16
C LEU A 23 -7.02 40.78 42.16
N SER A 24 -6.98 39.81 43.07
CA SER A 24 -8.05 38.82 43.29
C SER A 24 -9.40 39.50 43.55
N ALA A 25 -9.37 40.64 44.26
CA ALA A 25 -10.56 41.44 44.56
C ALA A 25 -11.09 42.22 43.35
N GLN A 26 -10.43 42.19 42.19
CA GLN A 26 -10.90 42.85 40.96
C GLN A 26 -11.79 41.95 40.09
N PHE A 27 -11.94 40.67 40.41
CA PHE A 27 -12.66 39.67 39.60
C PHE A 27 -14.14 39.52 39.95
N ARG A 28 -14.65 40.38 40.84
CA ARG A 28 -16.07 40.46 41.19
C ARG A 28 -16.51 41.92 41.27
N ARG A 29 -17.63 42.25 40.64
CA ARG A 29 -18.24 43.59 40.71
C ARG A 29 -19.76 43.52 40.58
N PRO A 30 -20.52 44.26 41.40
CA PRO A 30 -21.96 44.38 41.23
C PRO A 30 -22.29 45.26 40.02
N GLY A 31 -23.48 45.06 39.46
CA GLY A 31 -24.04 45.83 38.35
C GLY A 31 -25.53 45.54 38.17
N ASP A 32 -26.16 46.24 37.25
CA ASP A 32 -27.56 46.02 36.86
C ASP A 32 -27.76 44.64 36.21
N TYR A 33 -26.75 44.18 35.45
CA TYR A 33 -26.68 42.83 34.86
C TYR A 33 -25.30 42.24 35.14
N ILE A 34 -25.23 40.98 35.58
CA ILE A 34 -23.98 40.30 35.90
C ILE A 34 -23.58 39.37 34.76
N ILE A 35 -22.34 39.48 34.30
CA ILE A 35 -21.75 38.53 33.34
C ILE A 35 -20.83 37.56 34.10
N GLY A 36 -21.13 36.27 34.02
CA GLY A 36 -20.28 35.23 34.61
C GLY A 36 -18.99 35.03 33.81
N GLY A 37 -17.88 34.76 34.49
CA GLY A 37 -16.59 34.48 33.86
C GLY A 37 -16.01 33.15 34.32
N LEU A 38 -15.61 32.31 33.37
CA LEU A 38 -14.94 31.04 33.63
C LEU A 38 -13.53 31.08 33.03
N PHE A 39 -12.52 31.27 33.88
CA PHE A 39 -11.12 31.43 33.46
C PHE A 39 -10.20 30.48 34.22
N PRO A 40 -9.20 29.85 33.57
CA PRO A 40 -8.26 28.97 34.24
C PRO A 40 -7.19 29.81 34.95
N PHE A 41 -7.43 30.23 36.18
CA PHE A 41 -6.41 30.92 36.97
C PHE A 41 -5.35 29.96 37.49
N GLY A 42 -5.73 28.72 37.81
CA GLY A 42 -4.83 27.65 38.22
C GLY A 42 -4.65 26.55 37.18
N THR A 43 -3.70 25.66 37.45
CA THR A 43 -3.59 24.32 36.89
C THR A 43 -3.56 23.31 38.03
N ASP A 44 -4.25 22.17 37.85
CA ASP A 44 -4.31 21.13 38.86
C ASP A 44 -2.96 20.42 39.03
N THR A 45 -2.71 19.94 40.24
CA THR A 45 -1.59 19.05 40.63
C THR A 45 -2.10 17.75 41.24
N VAL A 46 -3.43 17.59 41.39
CA VAL A 46 -4.07 16.49 42.11
C VAL A 46 -4.36 15.32 41.18
N ASN A 47 -4.01 14.11 41.63
CA ASN A 47 -4.39 12.89 40.95
C ASN A 47 -5.90 12.63 41.14
N LEU A 48 -6.70 13.03 40.15
CA LEU A 48 -8.17 12.86 40.16
C LEU A 48 -8.62 11.40 40.29
N THR A 49 -7.79 10.42 39.87
CA THR A 49 -8.14 8.99 39.95
C THR A 49 -8.07 8.43 41.37
N ALA A 50 -7.38 9.11 42.29
CA ALA A 50 -7.26 8.70 43.69
C ALA A 50 -8.39 9.22 44.59
N ARG A 51 -9.35 9.97 44.03
CA ARG A 51 -10.40 10.63 44.79
C ARG A 51 -11.53 9.65 45.15
N SER A 52 -11.80 9.52 46.45
CA SER A 52 -12.88 8.68 46.99
C SER A 52 -14.13 9.47 47.41
N GLU A 53 -14.03 10.78 47.58
CA GLU A 53 -15.08 11.65 48.11
C GLU A 53 -15.25 12.93 47.29
N PRO A 54 -16.43 13.59 47.28
CA PRO A 54 -16.68 14.76 46.47
C PRO A 54 -16.13 16.07 47.08
N THR A 55 -14.84 16.11 47.43
CA THR A 55 -14.19 17.28 48.03
C THR A 55 -13.87 18.39 47.02
N LEU A 56 -13.67 19.61 47.53
CA LEU A 56 -13.23 20.76 46.73
C LEU A 56 -11.81 20.51 46.20
N VAL A 57 -11.63 20.62 44.88
CA VAL A 57 -10.30 20.56 44.27
C VAL A 57 -9.67 21.94 44.39
N VAL A 58 -8.46 21.99 44.95
CA VAL A 58 -7.69 23.23 45.14
C VAL A 58 -6.56 23.26 44.12
N CYS A 59 -6.51 24.32 43.34
CA CYS A 59 -5.51 24.49 42.29
C CYS A 59 -4.31 25.24 42.83
N GLU A 60 -3.17 24.56 42.92
CA GLU A 60 -1.99 25.08 43.62
C GLU A 60 -1.04 25.87 42.72
N ARG A 61 -1.11 25.71 41.40
CA ARG A 61 -0.17 26.35 40.47
C ARG A 61 -0.88 27.40 39.62
N LEU A 62 -0.43 28.65 39.70
CA LEU A 62 -0.96 29.75 38.91
C LEU A 62 -0.68 29.56 37.40
N PHE A 63 -1.72 29.76 36.59
CA PHE A 63 -1.66 29.92 35.14
C PHE A 63 -1.88 31.39 34.75
N VAL A 64 -0.77 32.09 34.44
CA VAL A 64 -0.79 33.52 34.14
C VAL A 64 -1.64 33.87 32.90
N GLY A 65 -1.75 32.97 31.93
CA GLY A 65 -2.56 33.20 30.73
C GLY A 65 -4.04 33.44 31.08
N GLY A 66 -4.62 32.65 31.99
CA GLY A 66 -6.00 32.81 32.40
C GLY A 66 -6.26 34.10 33.18
N LEU A 67 -5.29 34.57 33.97
CA LEU A 67 -5.31 35.89 34.58
C LEU A 67 -5.42 36.99 33.51
N ILE A 68 -4.60 36.94 32.47
CA ILE A 68 -4.60 37.95 31.39
C ILE A 68 -5.92 37.93 30.61
N TRP A 69 -6.50 36.75 30.37
CA TRP A 69 -7.81 36.61 29.72
C TRP A 69 -8.93 37.21 30.57
N ALA A 70 -8.93 36.97 31.89
CA ALA A 70 -9.89 37.58 32.81
C ALA A 70 -9.76 39.11 32.87
N LEU A 71 -8.52 39.63 32.83
CA LEU A 71 -8.28 41.07 32.70
C LEU A 71 -8.81 41.62 31.37
N GLY A 72 -8.76 40.84 30.29
CA GLY A 72 -9.39 41.17 29.01
C GLY A 72 -10.90 41.36 29.11
N MET A 73 -11.58 40.46 29.83
CA MET A 73 -13.02 40.60 30.12
C MET A 73 -13.30 41.85 30.96
N LYS A 74 -12.51 42.08 32.00
CA LYS A 74 -12.63 43.26 32.86
C LYS A 74 -12.46 44.55 32.06
N PHE A 75 -11.44 44.61 31.21
CA PHE A 75 -11.17 45.76 30.35
C PHE A 75 -12.34 46.06 29.41
N ALA A 76 -12.89 45.03 28.75
CA ALA A 76 -14.05 45.18 27.87
C ALA A 76 -15.25 45.76 28.63
N ILE A 77 -15.57 45.22 29.82
CA ILE A 77 -16.69 45.69 30.64
C ILE A 77 -16.48 47.12 31.12
N ASP A 78 -15.28 47.47 31.59
CA ASP A 78 -15.00 48.83 32.05
C ASP A 78 -15.12 49.86 30.90
N GLN A 79 -14.71 49.48 29.68
CA GLN A 79 -14.90 50.34 28.51
C GLN A 79 -16.37 50.49 28.11
N ILE A 80 -17.16 49.40 28.18
CA ILE A 80 -18.59 49.43 27.89
C ILE A 80 -19.31 50.31 28.92
N ASN A 81 -18.99 50.15 30.21
CA ASN A 81 -19.56 50.97 31.29
C ASN A 81 -19.21 52.45 31.18
N ASN A 82 -18.10 52.79 30.51
CA ASN A 82 -17.69 54.17 30.24
C ASN A 82 -18.17 54.68 28.86
N SER A 83 -18.91 53.86 28.10
CA SER A 83 -19.44 54.22 26.79
C SER A 83 -20.73 55.03 26.93
N THR A 84 -20.89 56.05 26.10
CA THR A 84 -22.15 56.79 25.95
C THR A 84 -23.04 56.22 24.85
N SER A 85 -22.51 55.37 23.97
CA SER A 85 -23.23 54.81 22.82
C SER A 85 -23.72 53.38 23.05
N LEU A 86 -22.97 52.57 23.81
CA LEU A 86 -23.30 51.18 24.08
C LEU A 86 -23.68 51.05 25.55
N LEU A 87 -24.93 50.66 25.80
CA LEU A 87 -25.53 50.54 27.13
C LEU A 87 -25.52 51.83 28.01
N PRO A 88 -25.86 53.03 27.47
CA PRO A 88 -25.84 54.26 28.26
C PRO A 88 -26.75 54.18 29.50
N GLY A 89 -26.18 54.42 30.68
CA GLY A 89 -26.88 54.43 31.97
C GLY A 89 -27.09 53.05 32.61
N VAL A 90 -26.67 51.97 31.94
CA VAL A 90 -26.68 50.60 32.46
C VAL A 90 -25.26 50.21 32.86
N LYS A 91 -25.10 49.68 34.07
CA LYS A 91 -23.81 49.20 34.59
C LYS A 91 -23.73 47.68 34.52
N LEU A 92 -22.80 47.17 33.75
CA LEU A 92 -22.46 45.75 33.72
C LEU A 92 -21.55 45.40 34.91
N GLY A 93 -21.96 44.39 35.68
CA GLY A 93 -21.16 43.73 36.69
C GLY A 93 -20.61 42.40 36.19
N TYR A 94 -19.78 41.75 36.99
CA TYR A 94 -19.18 40.47 36.63
C TYR A 94 -18.80 39.63 37.85
N ASP A 95 -18.77 38.32 37.67
CA ASP A 95 -18.37 37.34 38.69
C ASP A 95 -17.49 36.27 38.03
N MET A 96 -16.17 36.35 38.22
CA MET A 96 -15.21 35.48 37.54
C MET A 96 -14.62 34.43 38.49
N HIS A 97 -14.60 33.18 38.05
CA HIS A 97 -14.19 32.01 38.83
C HIS A 97 -13.12 31.19 38.13
N ASP A 98 -12.29 30.52 38.94
CA ASP A 98 -11.29 29.58 38.44
C ASP A 98 -11.95 28.33 37.84
N THR A 99 -11.39 27.85 36.74
CA THR A 99 -11.76 26.57 36.12
C THR A 99 -10.67 25.52 36.21
N CYS A 100 -9.42 25.89 36.52
CA CYS A 100 -8.30 24.97 36.69
C CYS A 100 -7.94 24.08 35.48
N PHE A 101 -8.52 24.36 34.30
CA PHE A 101 -8.61 23.44 33.17
C PHE A 101 -9.29 22.09 33.48
N GLU A 102 -10.06 22.01 34.56
CA GLU A 102 -10.71 20.78 35.01
C GLU A 102 -12.25 20.88 34.98
N PRO A 103 -12.96 19.94 34.32
CA PRO A 103 -14.42 19.95 34.25
C PRO A 103 -15.10 20.01 35.61
N VAL A 104 -14.57 19.28 36.60
CA VAL A 104 -15.16 19.20 37.96
C VAL A 104 -15.04 20.54 38.71
N VAL A 105 -13.96 21.29 38.47
CA VAL A 105 -13.76 22.62 39.07
C VAL A 105 -14.69 23.64 38.40
N ALA A 106 -14.81 23.60 37.07
CA ALA A 106 -15.68 24.52 36.32
C ALA A 106 -17.18 24.32 36.61
N LEU A 107 -17.58 23.13 37.07
CA LEU A 107 -18.98 22.79 37.35
C LEU A 107 -19.56 23.61 38.52
N GLN A 108 -18.80 23.79 39.60
CA GLN A 108 -19.27 24.51 40.79
C GLN A 108 -19.67 25.97 40.53
N PRO A 109 -18.81 26.83 39.93
CA PRO A 109 -19.21 28.19 39.58
C PRO A 109 -20.31 28.20 38.52
N SER A 110 -20.38 27.18 37.65
CA SER A 110 -21.48 27.06 36.69
C SER A 110 -22.82 26.83 37.39
N LEU A 111 -22.89 25.96 38.41
CA LEU A 111 -24.09 25.78 39.23
C LEU A 111 -24.45 27.06 40.01
N LEU A 112 -23.46 27.80 40.50
CA LEU A 112 -23.68 29.09 41.14
C LEU A 112 -24.30 30.12 40.18
N PHE A 113 -23.86 30.14 38.93
CA PHE A 113 -24.43 31.01 37.90
C PHE A 113 -25.89 30.69 37.59
N LEU A 114 -26.30 29.43 37.76
CA LEU A 114 -27.68 29.00 37.58
C LEU A 114 -28.59 29.36 38.76
N THR A 115 -28.08 29.74 39.93
CA THR A 115 -28.96 30.06 41.07
C THR A 115 -29.77 31.31 40.80
N ARG A 116 -30.92 31.46 41.48
CA ARG A 116 -31.72 32.68 41.34
C ARG A 116 -30.95 33.85 41.95
N ASN A 117 -31.01 35.02 41.34
CA ASN A 117 -30.35 36.21 41.86
C ASN A 117 -30.69 36.44 43.36
N GLY A 118 -29.67 36.66 44.19
CA GLY A 118 -29.80 36.79 45.65
C GLY A 118 -29.93 35.48 46.44
N THR A 119 -29.93 34.31 45.79
CA THR A 119 -30.07 32.98 46.43
C THR A 119 -28.89 32.06 46.13
N THR A 120 -28.80 30.95 46.88
CA THR A 120 -27.75 29.92 46.75
C THR A 120 -28.25 28.59 46.19
N GLY A 121 -29.52 28.51 45.80
CA GLY A 121 -30.15 27.27 45.33
C GLY A 121 -30.78 27.40 43.95
N ILE A 122 -30.89 26.26 43.26
CA ILE A 122 -31.66 26.10 42.02
C ILE A 122 -32.95 25.38 42.39
N GLY A 123 -34.09 26.06 42.26
CA GLY A 123 -35.39 25.46 42.51
C GLY A 123 -35.79 24.50 41.39
N VAL A 124 -36.46 23.39 41.74
CA VAL A 124 -37.11 22.50 40.77
C VAL A 124 -38.46 23.10 40.39
N LEU A 125 -38.60 23.58 39.16
CA LEU A 125 -39.79 24.26 38.67
C LEU A 125 -40.39 23.51 37.49
N CYS A 126 -41.72 23.58 37.34
CA CYS A 126 -42.40 23.03 36.16
C CYS A 126 -42.11 23.83 34.89
N ASN A 127 -41.81 25.13 35.03
CA ASN A 127 -41.54 26.03 33.92
C ASN A 127 -40.46 27.05 34.31
N TYR A 128 -39.41 27.15 33.49
CA TYR A 128 -38.27 28.06 33.69
C TYR A 128 -38.34 29.34 32.82
N THR A 129 -39.44 29.59 32.09
CA THR A 129 -39.57 30.73 31.15
C THR A 129 -39.32 32.09 31.82
N ASP A 130 -39.78 32.28 33.06
CA ASP A 130 -39.57 33.50 33.85
C ASP A 130 -38.44 33.38 34.88
N TYR A 131 -37.65 32.30 34.80
CA TYR A 131 -36.52 32.10 35.71
C TYR A 131 -35.42 33.14 35.43
N GLN A 132 -34.90 33.73 36.51
CA GLN A 132 -33.85 34.74 36.44
C GLN A 132 -32.60 34.24 37.17
N PRO A 133 -31.64 33.67 36.42
CA PRO A 133 -30.39 33.21 36.98
C PRO A 133 -29.55 34.40 37.49
N ARG A 134 -28.52 34.09 38.28
CA ARG A 134 -27.60 35.07 38.88
C ARG A 134 -26.83 35.84 37.81
N VAL A 135 -26.59 35.24 36.65
CA VAL A 135 -25.88 35.85 35.53
C VAL A 135 -26.74 35.90 34.28
N THR A 136 -26.58 36.97 33.50
CA THR A 136 -27.30 37.16 32.24
C THR A 136 -26.68 36.37 31.09
N ALA A 137 -25.35 36.23 31.10
CA ALA A 137 -24.57 35.45 30.15
C ALA A 137 -23.26 34.99 30.80
N VAL A 138 -22.57 34.03 30.18
CA VAL A 138 -21.31 33.47 30.67
C VAL A 138 -20.24 33.59 29.59
N ILE A 139 -19.05 34.05 29.96
CA ILE A 139 -17.85 34.08 29.11
C ILE A 139 -16.93 32.93 29.52
N GLY A 140 -16.57 32.08 28.55
CA GLY A 140 -15.77 30.88 28.77
C GLY A 140 -16.58 29.60 29.01
N PRO A 141 -15.95 28.51 29.42
CA PRO A 141 -14.51 28.36 29.66
C PRO A 141 -13.68 28.26 28.37
N HIS A 142 -12.35 28.11 28.51
CA HIS A 142 -11.42 28.05 27.38
C HIS A 142 -11.40 26.70 26.64
N LYS A 143 -11.37 25.57 27.37
CA LYS A 143 -11.21 24.23 26.78
C LYS A 143 -12.53 23.61 26.32
N SER A 144 -12.45 22.79 25.28
CA SER A 144 -13.59 22.06 24.70
C SER A 144 -14.24 21.09 25.70
N ASP A 145 -13.47 20.30 26.46
CA ASP A 145 -14.01 19.35 27.45
C ASP A 145 -14.88 20.04 28.52
N LEU A 146 -14.41 21.19 29.01
CA LEU A 146 -15.13 21.98 30.00
C LEU A 146 -16.41 22.58 29.40
N CYS A 147 -16.34 23.02 28.14
CA CYS A 147 -17.51 23.54 27.42
C CYS A 147 -18.57 22.47 27.19
N LEU A 148 -18.21 21.22 26.90
CA LEU A 148 -19.19 20.14 26.72
C LEU A 148 -20.07 19.93 27.96
N VAL A 149 -19.52 20.13 29.16
CA VAL A 149 -20.26 20.02 30.43
C VAL A 149 -21.07 21.30 30.70
N THR A 150 -20.41 22.45 30.66
CA THR A 150 -21.03 23.74 31.00
C THR A 150 -22.11 24.16 30.00
N ALA A 151 -21.93 23.89 28.71
CA ALA A 151 -22.89 24.21 27.66
C ALA A 151 -24.20 23.43 27.80
N LYS A 152 -24.16 22.16 28.22
CA LYS A 152 -25.40 21.40 28.50
C LYS A 152 -26.19 22.04 29.64
N LEU A 153 -25.50 22.44 30.71
CA LEU A 153 -26.13 23.05 31.88
C LEU A 153 -26.76 24.39 31.54
N PHE A 154 -26.04 25.26 30.85
CA PHE A 154 -26.55 26.57 30.46
C PHE A 154 -27.63 26.47 29.38
N SER A 155 -27.56 25.49 28.47
CA SER A 155 -28.57 25.26 27.44
C SER A 155 -29.93 24.89 28.02
N PHE A 156 -29.99 24.19 29.15
CA PHE A 156 -31.27 23.90 29.82
C PHE A 156 -32.01 25.19 30.24
N PHE A 157 -31.28 26.19 30.74
CA PHE A 157 -31.82 27.50 31.11
C PHE A 157 -31.77 28.54 29.98
N LEU A 158 -31.30 28.13 28.79
CA LEU A 158 -31.07 29.00 27.65
C LEU A 158 -30.23 30.24 28.01
N ILE A 159 -29.21 30.05 28.84
CA ILE A 159 -28.25 31.10 29.21
C ILE A 159 -27.18 31.16 28.11
N PRO A 160 -26.99 32.32 27.44
CA PRO A 160 -25.92 32.47 26.45
C PRO A 160 -24.56 32.24 27.09
N GLN A 161 -23.83 31.27 26.58
CA GLN A 161 -22.45 30.99 26.93
C GLN A 161 -21.58 31.27 25.70
N VAL A 162 -20.62 32.18 25.82
CA VAL A 162 -19.70 32.53 24.73
C VAL A 162 -18.28 32.09 25.10
N SER A 163 -17.81 31.00 24.50
CA SER A 163 -16.43 30.54 24.68
C SER A 163 -15.45 31.35 23.83
N TYR A 164 -14.29 31.65 24.40
CA TYR A 164 -13.19 32.35 23.75
C TYR A 164 -12.06 31.40 23.29
N GLY A 165 -12.26 30.09 23.38
CA GLY A 165 -11.22 29.10 23.04
C GLY A 165 -11.69 27.70 22.66
N ALA A 166 -12.93 27.32 22.97
CA ALA A 166 -13.41 25.97 22.65
C ALA A 166 -13.80 25.86 21.17
N SER A 167 -13.02 25.07 20.44
CA SER A 167 -13.11 24.94 18.99
C SER A 167 -13.71 23.61 18.51
N SER A 168 -13.97 22.65 19.42
CA SER A 168 -14.53 21.33 19.05
C SER A 168 -15.81 21.46 18.24
N GLU A 169 -15.89 20.66 17.16
CA GLU A 169 -17.04 20.65 16.26
C GLU A 169 -18.31 20.08 16.92
N LYS A 170 -18.19 19.31 18.02
CA LYS A 170 -19.37 18.81 18.74
C LYS A 170 -20.23 19.94 19.31
N LEU A 171 -19.62 21.06 19.67
CA LEU A 171 -20.30 22.23 20.21
C LEU A 171 -21.08 23.01 19.15
N SER A 172 -20.89 22.71 17.85
CA SER A 172 -21.70 23.26 16.75
C SER A 172 -23.10 22.64 16.67
N ASN A 173 -23.39 21.58 17.43
CA ASN A 173 -24.72 20.96 17.43
C ASN A 173 -25.72 21.82 18.23
N THR A 174 -26.48 22.63 17.52
CA THR A 174 -27.46 23.56 18.10
C THR A 174 -28.67 22.88 18.75
N ASP A 175 -28.94 21.61 18.44
CA ASP A 175 -30.01 20.85 19.10
C ASP A 175 -29.61 20.45 20.53
N LEU A 176 -28.32 20.14 20.72
CA LEU A 176 -27.76 19.79 22.03
C LEU A 176 -27.26 21.02 22.82
N TYR A 177 -26.79 22.04 22.12
CA TYR A 177 -26.15 23.23 22.68
C TYR A 177 -26.75 24.55 22.15
N PRO A 178 -28.08 24.76 22.25
CA PRO A 178 -28.77 25.90 21.64
C PRO A 178 -28.33 27.28 22.16
N SER A 179 -27.70 27.35 23.34
CA SER A 179 -27.22 28.62 23.92
C SER A 179 -25.70 28.77 23.95
N PHE A 180 -24.97 27.85 23.30
CA PHE A 180 -23.52 27.93 23.18
C PHE A 180 -23.11 28.73 21.95
N TYR A 181 -22.14 29.63 22.14
CA TYR A 181 -21.52 30.45 21.12
C TYR A 181 -20.00 30.41 21.29
N ARG A 182 -19.28 30.78 20.23
CA ARG A 182 -17.83 30.97 20.31
C ARG A 182 -17.32 32.09 19.43
N THR A 183 -16.26 32.74 19.89
CA THR A 183 -15.56 33.81 19.15
C THR A 183 -14.23 33.34 18.56
N VAL A 184 -14.11 32.03 18.36
CA VAL A 184 -12.98 31.39 17.68
C VAL A 184 -13.54 30.51 16.55
N PRO A 185 -12.81 30.30 15.46
CA PRO A 185 -13.24 29.38 14.43
C PRO A 185 -13.32 27.94 14.96
N SER A 186 -14.14 27.11 14.32
CA SER A 186 -14.23 25.68 14.67
C SER A 186 -13.06 24.87 14.16
N ASP A 187 -12.82 23.72 14.79
CA ASP A 187 -11.81 22.74 14.36
C ASP A 187 -12.07 22.25 12.93
N LYS A 188 -13.32 22.31 12.43
CA LYS A 188 -13.63 22.00 11.03
C LYS A 188 -12.89 22.92 10.07
N ASN A 189 -12.93 24.23 10.32
CA ASN A 189 -12.24 25.21 9.48
C ASN A 189 -10.71 24.98 9.52
N LEU A 190 -10.16 24.67 10.71
CA LEU A 190 -8.74 24.36 10.86
C LEU A 190 -8.35 23.09 10.10
N VAL A 191 -9.11 22.01 10.26
CA VAL A 191 -8.85 20.71 9.61
C VAL A 191 -8.94 20.85 8.09
N GLU A 192 -9.95 21.56 7.57
CA GLU A 192 -10.08 21.85 6.14
C GLU A 192 -8.84 22.61 5.63
N ALA A 193 -8.37 23.62 6.36
CA ALA A 193 -7.15 24.36 6.02
C ALA A 193 -5.90 23.45 5.98
N VAL A 194 -5.77 22.54 6.95
CA VAL A 194 -4.68 21.56 7.00
C VAL A 194 -4.76 20.60 5.80
N VAL A 195 -5.93 20.06 5.48
CA VAL A 195 -6.10 19.15 4.33
C VAL A 195 -5.77 19.86 3.01
N LEU A 196 -6.22 21.12 2.85
CA LEU A 196 -5.85 21.94 1.69
C LEU A 196 -4.35 22.20 1.62
N LEU A 197 -3.68 22.41 2.76
CA LEU A 197 -2.23 22.57 2.84
C LEU A 197 -1.52 21.32 2.33
N LEU A 198 -1.87 20.15 2.86
CA LEU A 198 -1.28 18.87 2.45
C LEU A 198 -1.47 18.64 0.94
N ASN A 199 -2.67 18.88 0.41
CA ASN A 199 -2.96 18.76 -1.02
C ASN A 199 -2.14 19.73 -1.89
N LYS A 200 -1.94 20.99 -1.45
CA LYS A 200 -1.13 21.98 -2.18
C LYS A 200 0.35 21.59 -2.29
N PHE A 201 0.85 20.83 -1.33
CA PHE A 201 2.21 20.28 -1.34
C PHE A 201 2.28 18.86 -1.93
N GLY A 202 1.14 18.24 -2.27
CA GLY A 202 1.10 16.86 -2.76
C GLY A 202 1.53 15.82 -1.72
N TRP A 203 1.52 16.19 -0.43
CA TRP A 203 1.88 15.29 0.67
C TRP A 203 0.74 14.32 0.92
N ASN A 204 1.00 13.04 0.65
CA ASN A 204 0.01 11.98 0.75
C ASN A 204 0.38 10.87 1.73
N TRP A 205 1.51 10.93 2.42
CA TRP A 205 1.90 9.97 3.46
C TRP A 205 2.24 10.68 4.76
N ILE A 206 1.24 10.81 5.65
CA ILE A 206 1.36 11.65 6.84
C ILE A 206 1.13 10.87 8.12
N GLY A 207 1.66 11.36 9.24
CA GLY A 207 1.35 10.86 10.58
C GLY A 207 0.46 11.85 11.30
N ILE A 208 -0.48 11.37 12.12
CA ILE A 208 -1.36 12.24 12.90
C ILE A 208 -1.19 11.95 14.39
N ILE A 209 -1.05 13.01 15.17
CA ILE A 209 -0.94 12.96 16.61
C ILE A 209 -1.98 13.90 17.20
N GLY A 210 -2.84 13.38 18.08
CA GLY A 210 -3.80 14.15 18.87
C GLY A 210 -3.45 14.13 20.35
N SER A 211 -3.80 15.15 21.12
CA SER A 211 -3.86 15.02 22.58
C SER A 211 -5.04 14.16 23.02
N ASP A 212 -4.89 13.46 24.14
CA ASP A 212 -5.94 12.66 24.78
C ASP A 212 -6.94 13.56 25.54
N ASP A 213 -7.59 14.46 24.80
CA ASP A 213 -8.69 15.33 25.23
C ASP A 213 -9.68 15.56 24.08
N GLU A 214 -10.83 16.21 24.34
CA GLU A 214 -11.86 16.44 23.32
C GLU A 214 -11.35 17.25 22.14
N TYR A 215 -10.41 18.19 22.37
CA TYR A 215 -9.83 18.98 21.28
C TYR A 215 -8.99 18.10 20.35
N GLY A 216 -7.96 17.43 20.89
CA GLY A 216 -7.03 16.64 20.08
C GLY A 216 -7.70 15.47 19.38
N GLN A 217 -8.49 14.68 20.12
CA GLN A 217 -9.23 13.55 19.56
C GLN A 217 -10.33 14.01 18.59
N GLY A 218 -11.01 15.12 18.88
CA GLY A 218 -12.08 15.68 18.04
C GLY A 218 -11.54 16.11 16.69
N ALA A 219 -10.49 16.94 16.68
CA ALA A 219 -9.84 17.41 15.47
C ALA A 219 -9.21 16.26 14.67
N GLN A 220 -8.60 15.28 15.34
CA GLN A 220 -8.06 14.08 14.69
C GLN A 220 -9.16 13.29 13.96
N ARG A 221 -10.27 12.95 14.62
CA ARG A 221 -11.40 12.24 13.98
C ARG A 221 -11.96 13.00 12.79
N LEU A 222 -12.10 14.32 12.92
CA LEU A 222 -12.56 15.18 11.84
C LEU A 222 -11.60 15.18 10.67
N PHE A 223 -10.28 15.22 10.93
CA PHE A 223 -9.25 15.07 9.92
C PHE A 223 -9.36 13.73 9.20
N LEU A 224 -9.50 12.61 9.91
CA LEU A 224 -9.66 11.29 9.29
C LEU A 224 -10.86 11.26 8.33
N SER A 225 -11.99 11.82 8.77
CA SER A 225 -13.22 11.87 7.98
C SER A 225 -13.07 12.71 6.71
N ILE A 226 -12.37 13.85 6.79
CA ILE A 226 -12.20 14.74 5.63
C ILE A 226 -11.11 14.18 4.71
N ALA A 227 -9.99 13.73 5.25
CA ALA A 227 -8.86 13.19 4.50
C ALA A 227 -9.25 11.97 3.64
N GLY A 228 -10.22 11.16 4.07
CA GLY A 228 -10.73 10.02 3.29
C GLY A 228 -11.33 10.38 1.92
N ASN A 229 -11.80 11.62 1.74
CA ASN A 229 -12.29 12.13 0.45
C ASN A 229 -11.16 12.70 -0.43
N HIS A 230 -9.93 12.72 0.07
CA HIS A 230 -8.75 13.20 -0.63
C HIS A 230 -7.74 12.06 -0.82
N SER A 231 -6.77 12.25 -1.70
CA SER A 231 -5.68 11.28 -1.93
C SER A 231 -4.61 11.38 -0.84
N ILE A 232 -5.00 11.33 0.44
CA ILE A 232 -4.11 11.44 1.61
C ILE A 232 -4.15 10.12 2.40
N CYS A 233 -2.99 9.48 2.56
CA CYS A 233 -2.79 8.31 3.41
C CYS A 233 -2.27 8.69 4.78
N ILE A 234 -2.73 7.95 5.78
CA ILE A 234 -2.31 8.11 7.17
C ILE A 234 -1.48 6.90 7.55
N ALA A 235 -0.21 7.13 7.82
CA ALA A 235 0.76 6.11 8.16
C ALA A 235 0.58 5.55 9.56
N PHE A 236 0.22 6.45 10.48
CA PHE A 236 -0.15 6.13 11.84
C PHE A 236 -1.00 7.24 12.41
N GLU A 237 -1.79 6.85 13.39
CA GLU A 237 -2.61 7.71 14.22
C GLU A 237 -2.32 7.34 15.67
N THR A 238 -2.03 8.32 16.52
CA THR A 238 -1.80 8.07 17.93
C THR A 238 -2.25 9.24 18.79
N LEU A 239 -2.48 8.97 20.06
CA LEU A 239 -2.79 9.96 21.08
C LEU A 239 -1.60 10.14 22.02
N ILE A 240 -1.41 11.37 22.49
CA ILE A 240 -0.41 11.73 23.51
C ILE A 240 -1.11 12.18 24.80
N PRO A 241 -0.50 11.92 25.97
CA PRO A 241 -1.11 12.23 27.25
C PRO A 241 -1.34 13.73 27.46
N THR A 242 -2.44 14.06 28.13
CA THR A 242 -2.74 15.39 28.66
C THR A 242 -2.34 15.51 30.12
N ASP A 243 -2.51 14.44 30.91
CA ASP A 243 -1.95 14.32 32.25
C ASP A 243 -0.51 13.78 32.18
N LEU A 244 0.45 14.69 32.35
CA LEU A 244 1.88 14.36 32.35
C LEU A 244 2.36 13.75 33.69
N ALA A 245 1.52 13.73 34.73
CA ALA A 245 1.83 13.09 36.00
C ALA A 245 1.49 11.59 35.99
N ASP A 246 0.70 11.09 35.02
CA ASP A 246 0.44 9.66 34.86
C ASP A 246 1.76 8.89 34.67
N PRO A 247 2.03 7.84 35.48
CA PRO A 247 3.18 6.97 35.30
C PRO A 247 3.36 6.40 33.88
N LYS A 248 2.28 6.27 33.11
CA LYS A 248 2.29 5.77 31.72
C LYS A 248 2.60 6.85 30.67
N ALA A 249 2.50 8.14 31.02
CA ALA A 249 2.63 9.25 30.08
C ALA A 249 3.97 9.20 29.33
N LYS A 250 5.07 8.95 30.06
CA LYS A 250 6.40 8.81 29.48
C LYS A 250 6.46 7.70 28.42
N ASN A 251 5.93 6.51 28.74
CA ASN A 251 5.96 5.37 27.81
C ASN A 251 5.16 5.68 26.54
N GLN A 252 3.98 6.31 26.66
CA GLN A 252 3.17 6.70 25.52
C GLN A 252 3.88 7.70 24.58
N LEU A 253 4.60 8.68 25.15
CA LEU A 253 5.40 9.63 24.37
C LEU A 253 6.54 8.93 23.63
N GLU A 254 7.28 8.05 24.32
CA GLU A 254 8.36 7.28 23.69
C GLU A 254 7.85 6.31 22.61
N ASP A 255 6.71 5.64 22.85
CA ASP A 255 6.06 4.75 21.88
C ASP A 255 5.66 5.52 20.62
N THR A 256 5.09 6.72 20.79
CA THR A 256 4.78 7.64 19.69
C THR A 256 6.02 7.99 18.87
N ILE A 257 7.14 8.31 19.53
CA ILE A 257 8.40 8.63 18.85
C ILE A 257 8.97 7.42 18.11
N ARG A 258 8.92 6.23 18.73
CA ARG A 258 9.33 4.97 18.07
C ARG A 258 8.47 4.68 16.85
N LEU A 259 7.16 4.97 16.92
CA LEU A 259 6.22 4.82 15.81
C LEU A 259 6.54 5.78 14.64
N ILE A 260 6.85 7.05 14.92
CA ILE A 260 7.32 8.01 13.91
C ILE A 260 8.56 7.47 13.19
N ASN A 261 9.54 6.97 13.95
CA ASN A 261 10.78 6.47 13.37
C ASN A 261 10.57 5.19 12.55
N LYS A 262 9.73 4.26 13.04
CA LYS A 262 9.40 3.00 12.36
C LYS A 262 8.69 3.22 11.02
N THR A 263 7.78 4.18 10.96
CA THR A 263 6.98 4.49 9.77
C THR A 263 7.70 5.36 8.74
N LYS A 264 8.84 5.96 9.11
CA LYS A 264 9.65 6.86 8.26
C LYS A 264 8.84 7.99 7.63
N VAL A 265 7.82 8.46 8.36
CA VAL A 265 7.02 9.61 7.96
C VAL A 265 7.81 10.90 8.15
N ASP A 266 7.70 11.81 7.18
CA ASP A 266 8.33 13.13 7.25
C ASP A 266 7.35 14.22 7.69
N ILE A 267 6.06 14.08 7.38
CA ILE A 267 5.02 15.08 7.69
C ILE A 267 4.14 14.60 8.84
N ILE A 268 4.09 15.37 9.92
CA ILE A 268 3.34 15.04 11.13
C ILE A 268 2.35 16.15 11.42
N VAL A 269 1.06 15.84 11.45
CA VAL A 269 -0.01 16.77 11.85
C VAL A 269 -0.25 16.61 13.36
N LEU A 270 -0.18 17.71 14.11
CA LEU A 270 -0.20 17.71 15.57
C LEU A 270 -1.34 18.57 16.13
N PHE A 271 -2.43 17.89 16.51
CA PHE A 271 -3.61 18.47 17.16
C PHE A 271 -3.50 18.33 18.69
N ALA A 272 -2.77 19.25 19.33
CA ALA A 272 -2.60 19.22 20.79
C ALA A 272 -2.35 20.61 21.37
N PHE A 273 -2.60 20.77 22.67
CA PHE A 273 -2.25 21.97 23.42
C PHE A 273 -0.76 22.03 23.77
N SER A 274 -0.30 23.25 24.05
CA SER A 274 1.11 23.60 24.26
C SER A 274 1.89 22.69 25.22
N GLN A 275 1.29 22.21 26.32
CA GLN A 275 1.97 21.37 27.32
C GLN A 275 2.28 19.97 26.80
N SER A 276 1.29 19.27 26.22
CA SER A 276 1.49 17.96 25.60
C SER A 276 2.45 18.03 24.41
N VAL A 277 2.37 19.11 23.62
CA VAL A 277 3.32 19.37 22.52
C VAL A 277 4.74 19.56 23.05
N GLN A 278 4.93 20.38 24.09
CA GLN A 278 6.24 20.58 24.69
C GLN A 278 6.82 19.24 25.15
N ALA A 279 6.04 18.43 25.88
CA ALA A 279 6.49 17.12 26.34
C ALA A 279 6.90 16.21 25.17
N LEU A 280 6.09 16.14 24.10
CA LEU A 280 6.41 15.35 22.90
C LEU A 280 7.69 15.83 22.21
N LEU A 281 7.85 17.15 22.00
CA LEU A 281 9.01 17.72 21.31
C LEU A 281 10.29 17.57 22.13
N GLU A 282 10.24 17.77 23.45
CA GLU A 282 11.37 17.52 24.34
C GLU A 282 11.84 16.06 24.28
N HIS A 283 10.91 15.10 24.35
CA HIS A 283 11.24 13.68 24.24
C HIS A 283 11.75 13.33 22.84
N SER A 284 11.19 13.95 21.80
CA SER A 284 11.64 13.78 20.41
C SER A 284 13.11 14.16 20.26
N ILE A 285 13.52 15.32 20.80
CA ILE A 285 14.92 15.77 20.77
C ILE A 285 15.81 14.82 21.59
N ARG A 286 15.39 14.43 22.80
CA ARG A 286 16.15 13.49 23.65
C ARG A 286 16.38 12.13 22.99
N MET A 287 15.40 11.65 22.22
CA MET A 287 15.47 10.39 21.47
C MET A 287 16.13 10.53 20.09
N GLY A 288 16.64 11.72 19.74
CA GLY A 288 17.35 11.96 18.49
C GLY A 288 16.44 12.07 17.25
N LEU A 289 15.12 12.24 17.43
CA LEU A 289 14.21 12.51 16.33
C LEU A 289 14.45 13.94 15.82
N SER A 290 14.85 14.06 14.55
CA SER A 290 15.19 15.34 13.94
C SER A 290 14.66 15.44 12.51
N LYS A 291 14.64 16.66 11.97
CA LYS A 291 14.39 16.95 10.54
C LYS A 291 13.03 16.49 10.00
N ARG A 292 11.96 16.58 10.79
CA ARG A 292 10.56 16.36 10.36
C ARG A 292 9.88 17.68 10.00
N VAL A 293 8.74 17.60 9.33
CA VAL A 293 7.84 18.74 9.13
C VAL A 293 6.64 18.56 10.06
N TRP A 294 6.52 19.47 11.03
CA TRP A 294 5.44 19.49 12.00
C TRP A 294 4.39 20.49 11.54
N ILE A 295 3.18 19.99 11.27
CA ILE A 295 2.00 20.79 10.98
C ILE A 295 1.28 21.13 12.27
N GLY A 296 1.45 22.37 12.73
CA GLY A 296 0.92 22.86 13.99
C GLY A 296 -0.42 23.58 13.89
N THR A 297 -1.05 23.75 15.04
CA THR A 297 -2.36 24.40 15.21
C THR A 297 -2.24 25.67 16.04
N GLU A 298 -3.30 26.47 16.08
CA GLU A 298 -3.33 27.74 16.83
C GLU A 298 -3.08 27.56 18.32
N ALA A 299 -3.32 26.35 18.84
CA ALA A 299 -3.14 25.98 20.24
C ALA A 299 -1.68 25.96 20.71
N TRP A 300 -0.70 25.87 19.80
CA TRP A 300 0.71 25.79 20.16
C TRP A 300 1.70 26.50 19.21
N MET A 301 1.27 26.92 18.03
CA MET A 301 2.15 27.57 17.05
C MET A 301 2.84 28.84 17.56
N LEU A 302 2.24 29.56 18.52
CA LEU A 302 2.81 30.75 19.17
C LEU A 302 3.17 30.50 20.63
N SER A 303 3.42 29.25 21.00
CA SER A 303 3.69 28.86 22.38
C SER A 303 5.13 29.15 22.78
N ASP A 304 5.31 30.03 23.78
CA ASP A 304 6.63 30.34 24.32
C ASP A 304 7.30 29.12 24.95
N ILE A 305 6.52 28.24 25.61
CA ILE A 305 7.06 27.03 26.26
C ILE A 305 7.56 26.00 25.25
N ALA A 306 6.91 25.88 24.08
CA ALA A 306 7.40 25.01 23.01
C ALA A 306 8.59 25.64 22.27
N ALA A 307 8.54 26.95 22.04
CA ALA A 307 9.62 27.69 21.37
C ALA A 307 10.92 27.78 22.20
N SER A 308 10.81 27.72 23.54
CA SER A 308 11.95 27.83 24.45
C SER A 308 12.65 26.50 24.75
N ILE A 309 12.23 25.40 24.13
CA ILE A 309 12.85 24.09 24.31
C ILE A 309 14.33 24.16 23.85
N PRO A 310 15.29 23.68 24.65
CA PRO A 310 16.68 23.64 24.23
C PRO A 310 16.88 22.84 22.93
N ASN A 311 17.62 23.40 21.97
CA ASN A 311 17.88 22.81 20.65
C ASN A 311 16.62 22.51 19.82
N ILE A 312 15.53 23.25 20.04
CA ILE A 312 14.28 23.07 19.32
C ILE A 312 14.43 23.13 17.79
N GLN A 313 15.37 23.89 17.23
CA GLN A 313 15.60 23.91 15.77
C GLN A 313 15.97 22.53 15.18
N SER A 314 16.40 21.56 16.01
CA SER A 314 16.76 20.21 15.55
C SER A 314 15.56 19.38 15.10
N ILE A 315 14.34 19.69 15.54
CA ILE A 315 13.14 18.91 15.20
C ILE A 315 12.76 19.03 13.72
N GLY A 316 13.30 20.04 13.02
CA GLY A 316 13.08 20.30 11.60
C GLY A 316 12.22 21.55 11.34
N THR A 317 11.26 21.42 10.45
CA THR A 317 10.39 22.52 10.01
C THR A 317 9.11 22.54 10.83
N VAL A 318 8.70 23.69 11.35
CA VAL A 318 7.39 23.87 11.99
C VAL A 318 6.59 24.87 11.16
N LEU A 319 5.47 24.40 10.61
CA LEU A 319 4.57 25.15 9.75
C LEU A 319 3.15 24.96 10.29
N GLY A 320 2.32 25.98 10.42
CA GLY A 320 1.01 25.76 11.00
C GLY A 320 0.12 26.97 11.00
N PHE A 321 -1.10 26.79 11.48
CA PHE A 321 -2.12 27.82 11.43
C PHE A 321 -2.21 28.58 12.76
N ILE A 322 -2.46 29.89 12.69
CA ILE A 322 -2.86 30.72 13.83
C ILE A 322 -4.15 31.44 13.48
N MET A 323 -5.03 31.64 14.45
CA MET A 323 -6.26 32.42 14.23
C MET A 323 -5.91 33.86 13.81
N LYS A 324 -6.73 34.45 12.95
CA LYS A 324 -6.63 35.89 12.71
C LYS A 324 -7.14 36.64 13.92
N ALA A 325 -6.19 37.15 14.70
CA ALA A 325 -6.44 38.12 15.74
C ALA A 325 -5.81 39.47 15.41
N GLY A 326 -6.56 40.55 15.66
CA GLY A 326 -6.09 41.92 15.77
C GLY A 326 -5.63 42.25 17.19
N THR A 327 -5.04 43.43 17.35
CA THR A 327 -4.66 43.93 18.68
C THR A 327 -5.86 44.53 19.40
N VAL A 328 -5.86 44.47 20.73
CA VAL A 328 -6.84 45.17 21.57
C VAL A 328 -6.23 46.51 22.00
N PRO A 329 -6.60 47.64 21.37
CA PRO A 329 -5.96 48.93 21.63
C PRO A 329 -6.22 49.39 23.07
N GLY A 330 -5.20 49.94 23.72
CA GLY A 330 -5.30 50.45 25.10
C GLY A 330 -5.22 49.39 26.20
N PHE A 331 -5.37 48.10 25.89
CA PHE A 331 -5.35 47.03 26.90
C PHE A 331 -4.06 47.02 27.74
N ARG A 332 -2.89 47.11 27.09
CA ARG A 332 -1.59 47.14 27.79
C ARG A 332 -1.48 48.31 28.77
N LYS A 333 -1.95 49.50 28.36
CA LYS A 333 -1.94 50.69 29.21
C LYS A 333 -2.90 50.49 30.39
N TYR A 334 -4.11 50.01 30.13
CA TYR A 334 -5.10 49.70 31.15
C TYR A 334 -4.57 48.73 32.21
N VAL A 335 -3.91 47.64 31.79
CA VAL A 335 -3.31 46.68 32.73
C VAL A 335 -2.21 47.34 33.56
N ALA A 336 -1.34 48.16 32.96
CA ALA A 336 -0.31 48.89 33.71
C ALA A 336 -0.90 49.84 34.77
N ASP A 337 -1.95 50.59 34.40
CA ASP A 337 -2.66 51.51 35.28
C ASP A 337 -3.38 50.75 36.42
N LEU A 338 -3.98 49.60 36.12
CA LEU A 338 -4.60 48.72 37.11
C LEU A 338 -3.57 48.18 38.10
N PHE A 339 -2.41 47.70 37.62
CA PHE A 339 -1.33 47.20 38.48
C PHE A 339 -0.77 48.27 39.42
N THR A 340 -0.82 49.54 39.01
CA THR A 340 -0.48 50.68 39.87
C THR A 340 -1.59 50.94 40.90
N SER A 341 -2.86 50.83 40.49
CA SER A 341 -4.02 51.07 41.35
C SER A 341 -4.18 50.01 42.45
N VAL A 342 -3.94 48.72 42.15
CA VAL A 342 -4.03 47.61 43.14
C VAL A 342 -2.93 47.62 44.19
N GLN A 343 -1.95 48.51 44.08
CA GLN A 343 -0.95 48.76 45.13
C GLN A 343 -1.43 49.83 46.13
N GLN A 344 -2.49 50.58 45.80
CA GLN A 344 -3.02 51.63 46.66
C GLN A 344 -4.05 51.06 47.64
N ASP A 345 -3.81 51.23 48.95
CA ASP A 345 -4.67 50.69 50.00
C ASP A 345 -6.13 51.17 49.88
N LYS A 346 -6.36 52.44 49.51
CA LYS A 346 -7.71 53.00 49.33
C LYS A 346 -8.48 52.27 48.22
N PHE A 347 -7.84 52.08 47.06
CA PHE A 347 -8.43 51.35 45.94
C PHE A 347 -8.77 49.90 46.33
N CYS A 348 -7.89 49.26 47.10
CA CYS A 348 -8.12 47.90 47.57
C CYS A 348 -9.26 47.79 48.60
N GLN A 349 -9.38 48.75 49.51
CA GLN A 349 -10.50 48.80 50.46
C GLN A 349 -11.84 48.97 49.73
N GLU A 350 -11.92 49.90 48.77
CA GLU A 350 -13.12 50.07 47.94
C GLU A 350 -13.45 48.80 47.15
N SER A 351 -12.43 48.17 46.57
CA SER A 351 -12.61 46.93 45.82
C SER A 351 -13.18 45.79 46.66
N ARG A 352 -12.69 45.63 47.90
CA ARG A 352 -13.20 44.60 48.82
C ARG A 352 -14.64 44.91 49.27
N LYS A 353 -14.97 46.19 49.51
CA LYS A 353 -16.35 46.61 49.83
C LYS A 353 -17.32 46.28 48.70
N PHE A 354 -16.95 46.57 47.45
CA PHE A 354 -17.78 46.21 46.30
C PHE A 354 -17.96 44.70 46.15
N ASN A 355 -16.95 43.90 46.50
CA ASN A 355 -17.07 42.45 46.47
C ASN A 355 -18.05 41.91 47.52
N GLN A 356 -18.09 42.52 48.71
CA GLN A 356 -19.01 42.14 49.79
C GLN A 356 -20.48 42.42 49.45
N LEU A 357 -20.78 43.32 48.52
CA LEU A 357 -22.15 43.57 48.04
C LEU A 357 -22.72 42.39 47.24
N MET A 358 -21.87 41.46 46.82
CA MET A 358 -22.27 40.20 46.21
C MET A 358 -22.17 39.12 47.30
N ASN A 359 -23.21 38.31 47.50
CA ASN A 359 -23.27 37.28 48.57
C ASN A 359 -21.96 36.49 48.68
N SER A 360 -21.23 36.70 49.80
CA SER A 360 -19.87 36.19 50.05
C SER A 360 -19.81 34.71 50.42
N ASP A 361 -20.94 34.11 50.82
CA ASP A 361 -20.95 32.85 51.57
C ASP A 361 -21.02 31.59 50.70
N VAL A 362 -20.85 31.71 49.38
CA VAL A 362 -21.26 30.63 48.46
C VAL A 362 -20.10 29.88 47.79
N LEU A 363 -18.98 30.56 47.45
CA LEU A 363 -17.82 29.93 46.82
C LEU A 363 -16.58 30.86 46.81
N ASP A 364 -15.49 30.49 47.51
CA ASP A 364 -14.21 31.22 47.52
C ASP A 364 -13.19 30.57 46.55
N THR A 365 -13.51 30.61 45.25
CA THR A 365 -12.68 30.03 44.17
C THR A 365 -11.99 31.10 43.32
N HIS A 366 -11.71 32.26 43.93
CA HIS A 366 -10.98 33.34 43.26
C HIS A 366 -9.47 33.11 43.31
N CYS A 367 -8.75 33.69 42.35
CA CYS A 367 -7.30 33.57 42.25
C CYS A 367 -6.55 34.31 43.37
N LYS A 368 -6.43 33.70 44.56
CA LYS A 368 -5.66 34.28 45.68
C LYS A 368 -4.18 34.49 45.33
N GLN A 369 -3.62 33.57 44.53
CA GLN A 369 -2.24 33.66 44.06
C GLN A 369 -1.98 34.86 43.13
N CYS A 370 -3.02 35.40 42.50
CA CYS A 370 -2.90 36.59 41.65
C CYS A 370 -2.50 37.84 42.44
N ASP A 371 -2.71 37.88 43.76
CA ASP A 371 -2.31 39.02 44.59
C ASP A 371 -0.79 39.17 44.71
N HIS A 372 -0.04 38.12 44.39
CA HIS A 372 1.42 38.07 44.45
C HIS A 372 2.12 38.30 43.11
N ILE A 373 1.37 38.59 42.04
CA ILE A 373 1.91 38.78 40.69
C ILE A 373 2.26 40.25 40.44
N SER A 374 3.37 40.49 39.74
CA SER A 374 3.79 41.83 39.32
C SER A 374 3.53 42.07 37.83
N LEU A 375 3.54 43.34 37.41
CA LEU A 375 3.39 43.70 36.00
C LEU A 375 4.51 43.11 35.12
N ARG A 376 5.72 42.94 35.69
CA ARG A 376 6.87 42.37 34.97
C ARG A 376 6.59 40.93 34.54
N ASP A 377 5.96 40.14 35.41
CA ASP A 377 5.67 38.72 35.18
C ASP A 377 4.70 38.49 34.03
N ILE A 378 3.85 39.46 33.72
CA ILE A 378 2.81 39.35 32.69
C ILE A 378 3.08 40.16 31.42
N SER A 379 4.07 41.08 31.47
CA SER A 379 4.28 42.11 30.45
C SER A 379 4.48 41.58 29.02
N SER A 380 5.11 40.42 28.85
CA SER A 380 5.33 39.76 27.56
C SER A 380 4.06 39.13 26.97
N MET A 381 3.11 38.75 27.82
CA MET A 381 1.90 38.01 27.46
C MET A 381 0.68 38.92 27.20
N LEU A 382 0.81 40.24 27.32
CA LEU A 382 -0.29 41.21 27.09
C LEU A 382 -0.70 41.37 25.62
N ASN A 383 0.01 40.70 24.69
CA ASN A 383 -0.28 40.71 23.25
C ASN A 383 -0.86 39.38 22.75
N LEU A 384 -1.26 38.48 23.66
CA LEU A 384 -1.81 37.18 23.26
C LEU A 384 -3.08 37.32 22.41
N PRO A 385 -3.19 36.60 21.28
CA PRO A 385 -4.37 36.62 20.39
C PRO A 385 -5.71 36.40 21.10
N GLN A 386 -5.72 35.50 22.10
CA GLN A 386 -6.93 35.09 22.84
C GLN A 386 -7.58 36.25 23.61
N ILE A 387 -6.82 37.32 23.91
CA ILE A 387 -7.36 38.53 24.55
C ILE A 387 -8.43 39.15 23.66
N GLN A 388 -8.23 39.17 22.34
CA GLN A 388 -9.21 39.69 21.42
C GLN A 388 -10.47 38.81 21.37
N SER A 389 -10.33 37.48 21.42
CA SER A 389 -11.48 36.57 21.48
C SER A 389 -12.34 36.85 22.71
N VAL A 390 -11.74 37.01 23.90
CA VAL A 390 -12.46 37.40 25.12
C VAL A 390 -13.14 38.75 24.95
N TYR A 391 -12.43 39.73 24.39
CA TYR A 391 -12.95 41.08 24.15
C TYR A 391 -14.17 41.06 23.23
N ILE A 392 -14.11 40.33 22.11
CA ILE A 392 -15.23 40.15 21.18
C ILE A 392 -16.40 39.43 21.87
N ALA A 393 -16.12 38.43 22.71
CA ALA A 393 -17.16 37.68 23.43
C ALA A 393 -17.98 38.58 24.35
N VAL A 394 -17.32 39.45 25.12
CA VAL A 394 -18.01 40.43 25.99
C VAL A 394 -18.82 41.43 25.17
N TYR A 395 -18.24 41.98 24.10
CA TYR A 395 -18.96 42.94 23.25
C TYR A 395 -20.17 42.32 22.55
N SER A 396 -20.10 41.04 22.17
CA SER A 396 -21.23 40.33 21.57
C SER A 396 -22.45 40.31 22.51
N VAL A 397 -22.22 39.96 23.79
CA VAL A 397 -23.24 39.96 24.84
C VAL A 397 -23.77 41.38 25.08
N ALA A 398 -22.88 42.38 25.16
CA ALA A 398 -23.28 43.76 25.41
C ALA A 398 -24.13 44.35 24.27
N HIS A 399 -23.81 44.04 23.01
CA HIS A 399 -24.59 44.46 21.86
C HIS A 399 -25.96 43.77 21.81
N ALA A 400 -26.01 42.47 22.10
CA ALA A 400 -27.27 41.75 22.20
C ALA A 400 -28.15 42.32 23.32
N LEU A 401 -27.55 42.66 24.48
CA LEU A 401 -28.26 43.25 25.60
C LEU A 401 -28.76 44.66 25.28
N HIS A 402 -27.95 45.46 24.59
CA HIS A 402 -28.35 46.80 24.14
C HIS A 402 -29.59 46.76 23.24
N ARG A 403 -29.68 45.77 22.36
CA ARG A 403 -30.86 45.56 21.52
C ARG A 403 -32.04 45.01 22.32
N ALA A 404 -31.80 44.04 23.19
CA ALA A 404 -32.84 43.44 24.03
C ALA A 404 -33.51 44.46 24.97
N LEU A 405 -32.75 45.45 25.46
CA LEU A 405 -33.29 46.55 26.27
C LEU A 405 -33.98 47.63 25.44
N GLY A 406 -33.91 47.60 24.11
CA GLY A 406 -34.43 48.68 23.26
C GLY A 406 -33.69 50.00 23.48
N CYS A 407 -32.39 49.94 23.76
CA CYS A 407 -31.59 51.12 24.03
C CYS A 407 -31.56 52.11 22.86
N THR A 408 -31.51 53.39 23.20
CA THR A 408 -31.26 54.49 22.25
C THR A 408 -29.86 55.06 22.48
N HIS A 409 -29.43 56.00 21.64
CA HIS A 409 -28.17 56.72 21.82
C HIS A 409 -28.10 57.56 23.11
N GLN A 410 -29.23 57.82 23.78
CA GLN A 410 -29.29 58.69 24.95
C GLN A 410 -29.55 57.92 26.25
N ALA A 411 -30.31 56.82 26.21
CA ALA A 411 -30.66 56.06 27.40
C ALA A 411 -31.00 54.59 27.09
N CYS A 412 -30.72 53.74 28.08
CA CYS A 412 -31.18 52.36 28.15
C CYS A 412 -32.17 52.15 29.30
N PRO A 413 -33.31 51.47 29.06
CA PRO A 413 -34.15 50.97 30.14
C PRO A 413 -33.39 49.96 31.01
N LYS A 414 -33.67 49.96 32.32
CA LYS A 414 -33.19 48.92 33.26
C LYS A 414 -34.26 47.85 33.48
N ALA A 415 -34.72 47.24 32.38
CA ALA A 415 -35.80 46.26 32.40
C ALA A 415 -35.27 44.86 32.73
N SER A 416 -36.09 44.05 33.40
CA SER A 416 -35.71 42.66 33.66
C SER A 416 -35.73 41.84 32.36
N ILE A 417 -34.58 41.28 31.99
CA ILE A 417 -34.39 40.43 30.80
C ILE A 417 -34.11 39.00 31.22
N ARG A 418 -34.78 38.04 30.57
CA ARG A 418 -34.51 36.61 30.73
C ARG A 418 -33.43 36.19 29.75
N SER A 419 -32.58 35.25 30.14
CA SER A 419 -31.40 34.88 29.35
C SER A 419 -31.78 34.35 27.95
N TRP A 420 -32.90 33.64 27.81
CA TRP A 420 -33.38 33.17 26.51
C TRP A 420 -33.79 34.29 25.54
N GLN A 421 -34.19 35.47 26.05
CA GLN A 421 -34.50 36.63 25.20
C GLN A 421 -33.24 37.22 24.57
N LEU A 422 -32.10 37.09 25.26
CA LEU A 422 -30.81 37.54 24.76
C LEU A 422 -30.32 36.70 23.58
N LEU A 423 -30.63 35.39 23.57
CA LEU A 423 -30.27 34.47 22.48
C LEU A 423 -30.82 34.92 21.12
N HIS A 424 -32.05 35.43 21.09
CA HIS A 424 -32.64 35.93 19.85
C HIS A 424 -31.78 37.00 19.19
N PHE A 425 -31.26 37.95 19.98
CA PHE A 425 -30.41 39.04 19.47
C PHE A 425 -28.99 38.59 19.16
N MET A 426 -28.46 37.62 19.92
CA MET A 426 -27.17 36.98 19.59
C MET A 426 -27.22 36.33 18.19
N ASN A 427 -28.36 35.72 17.82
CA ASN A 427 -28.52 35.05 16.51
C ASN A 427 -28.80 35.98 15.34
N THR A 428 -29.37 37.18 15.59
CA THR A 428 -29.92 38.02 14.51
C THR A 428 -29.14 39.31 14.27
N VAL A 429 -28.38 39.79 15.26
CA VAL A 429 -27.79 41.13 15.21
C VAL A 429 -26.27 41.06 14.99
N PRO A 430 -25.76 41.63 13.89
CA PRO A 430 -24.32 41.83 13.74
C PRO A 430 -23.84 42.90 14.73
N PHE A 431 -22.65 42.70 15.28
CA PHE A 431 -22.06 43.57 16.28
C PHE A 431 -20.69 44.09 15.84
N LYS A 432 -20.30 45.26 16.34
CA LYS A 432 -19.06 45.93 15.93
C LYS A 432 -18.09 46.01 17.09
N VAL A 433 -16.84 45.63 16.84
CA VAL A 433 -15.76 45.68 17.83
C VAL A 433 -14.56 46.36 17.17
N ASN A 434 -14.13 47.50 17.71
CA ASN A 434 -13.02 48.31 17.17
C ASN A 434 -13.12 48.59 15.65
N GLY A 435 -14.34 48.83 15.15
CA GLY A 435 -14.60 49.12 13.73
C GLY A 435 -14.75 47.90 12.83
N GLN A 436 -14.47 46.69 13.32
CA GLN A 436 -14.71 45.43 12.59
C GLN A 436 -16.11 44.89 12.91
N SER A 437 -16.80 44.35 11.91
CA SER A 437 -18.13 43.77 12.06
C SER A 437 -18.03 42.26 12.23
N PHE A 438 -18.79 41.72 13.17
CA PHE A 438 -18.88 40.29 13.48
C PHE A 438 -20.34 39.86 13.52
N SER A 439 -20.59 38.60 13.23
CA SER A 439 -21.89 37.95 13.36
C SER A 439 -21.65 36.48 13.69
N PHE A 440 -22.54 35.89 14.50
CA PHE A 440 -22.56 34.44 14.68
C PHE A 440 -23.24 33.78 13.48
N ASP A 441 -22.66 32.69 12.99
CA ASP A 441 -23.26 31.88 11.95
C ASP A 441 -24.38 30.98 12.51
N GLN A 442 -24.97 30.16 11.63
CA GLN A 442 -26.01 29.19 12.01
C GLN A 442 -25.54 28.11 13.01
N PHE A 443 -24.22 27.98 13.22
CA PHE A 443 -23.60 27.08 14.19
C PHE A 443 -23.07 27.84 15.42
N HIS A 444 -23.54 29.08 15.60
CA HIS A 444 -23.18 29.96 16.71
C HIS A 444 -21.67 30.26 16.83
N GLY A 445 -20.92 30.16 15.74
CA GLY A 445 -19.50 30.48 15.68
C GLY A 445 -19.18 31.77 14.94
N THR A 446 -18.01 32.34 15.21
CA THR A 446 -17.41 33.37 14.34
C THR A 446 -16.23 32.78 13.58
N ASN A 447 -16.27 32.79 12.24
CA ASN A 447 -15.13 32.37 11.43
C ASN A 447 -14.29 33.58 11.01
N THR A 448 -13.16 33.81 11.69
CA THR A 448 -12.19 34.86 11.34
C THR A 448 -11.11 34.38 10.37
N GLY A 449 -11.08 33.09 10.02
CA GLY A 449 -10.02 32.48 9.22
C GLY A 449 -8.66 32.38 9.93
N TYR A 450 -7.66 31.89 9.21
CA TYR A 450 -6.34 31.55 9.75
C TYR A 450 -5.20 32.15 8.93
N LYS A 451 -4.06 32.43 9.58
CA LYS A 451 -2.78 32.71 8.91
C LYS A 451 -1.90 31.48 8.97
N LEU A 452 -1.20 31.18 7.88
CA LEU A 452 -0.18 30.14 7.85
C LEU A 452 1.17 30.74 8.25
N ILE A 453 1.76 30.20 9.30
CA ILE A 453 2.99 30.68 9.94
C ILE A 453 4.08 29.62 9.81
N LEU A 454 5.28 30.07 9.44
CA LEU A 454 6.51 29.29 9.46
C LEU A 454 7.38 29.74 10.66
N TRP A 455 7.89 28.79 11.43
CA TRP A 455 8.97 29.05 12.38
C TRP A 455 10.28 29.27 11.62
N SER A 456 10.77 30.50 11.63
CA SER A 456 12.00 30.93 10.96
C SER A 456 13.05 31.30 11.99
N TRP A 457 14.22 30.66 11.90
CA TRP A 457 15.35 30.92 12.77
C TRP A 457 16.29 31.96 12.13
N LYS A 458 16.49 33.11 12.78
CA LYS A 458 17.42 34.14 12.32
C LYS A 458 18.40 34.47 13.45
N ASN A 459 19.70 34.27 13.21
CA ASN A 459 20.76 34.51 14.20
C ASN A 459 20.50 33.83 15.56
N GLY A 460 19.99 32.61 15.56
CA GLY A 460 19.64 31.86 16.77
C GLY A 460 18.34 32.29 17.46
N THR A 461 17.63 33.30 16.95
CA THR A 461 16.33 33.75 17.49
C THR A 461 15.18 33.22 16.64
N LEU A 462 14.13 32.70 17.30
CA LEU A 462 12.90 32.29 16.62
C LEU A 462 12.09 33.51 16.18
N THR A 463 11.61 33.49 14.94
CA THR A 463 10.66 34.47 14.41
C THR A 463 9.49 33.75 13.72
N TYR A 464 8.28 34.27 13.90
CA TYR A 464 7.07 33.73 13.30
C TYR A 464 6.78 34.44 11.97
N LEU A 465 7.05 33.78 10.85
CA LEU A 465 6.92 34.37 9.52
C LEU A 465 5.55 34.00 8.90
N PRO A 466 4.67 34.97 8.57
CA PRO A 466 3.46 34.69 7.82
C PRO A 466 3.79 34.36 6.36
N VAL A 467 3.41 33.16 5.92
CA VAL A 467 3.69 32.62 4.57
C VAL A 467 2.42 32.25 3.79
N GLY A 468 1.24 32.43 4.38
CA GLY A 468 -0.03 32.14 3.74
C GLY A 468 -1.23 32.59 4.54
N ASN A 469 -2.41 32.43 3.95
CA ASN A 469 -3.69 32.86 4.51
C ASN A 469 -4.81 31.90 4.11
N TYR A 470 -5.76 31.67 5.03
CA TYR A 470 -6.95 30.86 4.82
C TYR A 470 -8.21 31.60 5.31
N GLU A 471 -9.21 31.67 4.43
CA GLU A 471 -10.59 32.13 4.70
C GLU A 471 -11.53 31.11 4.07
N GLU A 472 -11.96 31.36 2.84
CA GLU A 472 -12.71 30.40 2.02
C GLU A 472 -11.78 29.53 1.16
N SER A 473 -10.57 30.02 0.89
CA SER A 473 -9.55 29.30 0.13
C SER A 473 -8.15 29.50 0.73
N LEU A 474 -7.25 28.54 0.47
CA LEU A 474 -5.89 28.57 0.98
C LEU A 474 -4.92 29.19 -0.03
N TYR A 475 -4.33 30.33 0.34
CA TYR A 475 -3.22 30.97 -0.36
C TYR A 475 -1.89 30.70 0.36
N ILE A 476 -0.86 30.33 -0.39
CA ILE A 476 0.48 30.00 0.14
C ILE A 476 1.54 30.64 -0.75
N ASN A 477 2.47 31.35 -0.14
CA ASN A 477 3.68 31.83 -0.81
C ASN A 477 4.83 30.84 -0.60
N LYS A 478 4.93 29.83 -1.49
CA LYS A 478 5.92 28.75 -1.36
C LYS A 478 7.38 29.22 -1.37
N SER A 479 7.69 30.33 -2.06
CA SER A 479 9.07 30.84 -2.16
C SER A 479 9.64 31.36 -0.83
N GLN A 480 8.77 31.65 0.15
CA GLN A 480 9.17 32.08 1.49
C GLN A 480 9.35 30.91 2.46
N ILE A 481 9.03 29.68 2.03
CA ILE A 481 9.10 28.50 2.89
C ILE A 481 10.43 27.78 2.67
N GLN A 482 11.29 27.84 3.70
CA GLN A 482 12.53 27.08 3.74
C GLN A 482 12.35 25.82 4.60
N PHE A 483 12.51 24.66 3.98
CA PHE A 483 12.40 23.37 4.65
C PHE A 483 13.74 22.96 5.28
N HIS A 484 13.71 22.60 6.55
CA HIS A 484 14.82 22.05 7.33
C HIS A 484 14.81 20.52 7.33
N THR A 485 14.76 19.93 6.14
CA THR A 485 14.89 18.47 5.91
C THR A 485 16.36 18.07 5.73
N ALA A 486 16.64 16.78 5.57
CA ALA A 486 18.01 16.28 5.36
C ALA A 486 18.70 16.87 4.11
N ASP A 487 17.93 17.18 3.06
CA ASP A 487 18.39 17.70 1.78
C ASP A 487 18.04 19.20 1.57
N GLN A 488 17.45 19.85 2.58
CA GLN A 488 16.97 21.24 2.54
C GLN A 488 15.96 21.54 1.42
N LYS A 489 15.24 20.51 0.94
CA LYS A 489 14.20 20.63 -0.08
C LYS A 489 12.83 20.28 0.49
N GLU A 490 11.79 20.65 -0.26
CA GLU A 490 10.42 20.20 0.01
C GLU A 490 10.39 18.65 0.04
N PRO A 491 10.01 18.03 1.16
CA PRO A 491 9.99 16.58 1.26
C PRO A 491 8.90 16.00 0.37
N THR A 492 9.22 14.92 -0.33
CA THR A 492 8.24 14.14 -1.10
C THR A 492 7.66 13.08 -0.17
N SER A 493 6.58 13.43 0.54
CA SER A 493 5.89 12.49 1.42
C SER A 493 4.87 11.67 0.64
N GLU A 494 5.38 10.71 -0.13
CA GLU A 494 4.59 9.78 -0.95
C GLU A 494 4.66 8.35 -0.39
N CYS A 495 3.51 7.68 -0.22
CA CYS A 495 3.50 6.29 0.24
C CYS A 495 3.97 5.30 -0.85
N PHE A 496 3.80 5.67 -2.13
CA PHE A 496 4.06 4.80 -3.26
C PHE A 496 5.24 5.30 -4.11
N ARG A 497 5.88 4.36 -4.82
CA ARG A 497 6.72 4.69 -5.98
C ARG A 497 5.85 4.62 -7.24
N ARG A 498 6.00 5.55 -8.19
CA ARG A 498 5.35 5.42 -9.51
C ARG A 498 5.80 4.10 -10.15
N CYS A 499 4.85 3.18 -10.37
CA CYS A 499 5.15 1.89 -10.99
C CYS A 499 5.63 2.09 -12.42
N LYS A 500 6.63 1.30 -12.82
CA LYS A 500 7.16 1.35 -14.18
C LYS A 500 6.22 0.56 -15.12
N PRO A 501 6.23 0.84 -16.43
CA PRO A 501 5.51 0.00 -17.40
C PRO A 501 5.85 -1.48 -17.23
N GLY A 502 4.84 -2.35 -17.32
CA GLY A 502 4.97 -3.79 -17.08
C GLY A 502 4.82 -4.23 -15.61
N GLN A 503 4.52 -3.29 -14.70
CA GLN A 503 4.29 -3.56 -13.27
C GLN A 503 2.86 -3.18 -12.89
N LEU A 504 2.23 -3.99 -12.03
CA LEU A 504 0.93 -3.69 -11.43
C LEU A 504 1.06 -3.15 -10.00
N ARG A 505 0.03 -2.45 -9.53
CA ARG A 505 -0.06 -1.95 -8.16
C ARG A 505 -0.67 -3.02 -7.26
N ARG A 506 0.01 -3.39 -6.19
CA ARG A 506 -0.50 -4.33 -5.18
C ARG A 506 -0.60 -3.64 -3.83
N ILE A 507 -1.82 -3.52 -3.30
CA ILE A 507 -2.09 -2.81 -2.04
C ILE A 507 -1.27 -3.44 -0.91
N LYS A 508 -0.68 -2.58 -0.07
CA LYS A 508 0.19 -2.95 1.04
C LYS A 508 -0.51 -2.69 2.37
N GLY A 509 -0.78 -3.76 3.11
CA GLY A 509 -1.43 -3.68 4.42
C GLY A 509 -2.89 -3.25 4.32
N PHE A 510 -3.39 -2.58 5.37
CA PHE A 510 -4.80 -2.18 5.50
C PHE A 510 -5.13 -0.82 4.85
N HIS A 511 -4.13 0.01 4.56
CA HIS A 511 -4.35 1.33 3.97
C HIS A 511 -4.48 1.22 2.45
N LEU A 512 -5.70 1.43 1.93
CA LEU A 512 -6.09 1.33 0.51
C LEU A 512 -5.20 2.12 -0.46
N CYS A 513 -4.49 3.13 0.03
CA CYS A 513 -3.76 4.09 -0.77
C CYS A 513 -2.25 3.81 -0.88
N CYS A 514 -1.74 2.82 -0.16
CA CYS A 514 -0.35 2.36 -0.26
C CYS A 514 -0.27 1.09 -1.10
N TYR A 515 0.61 1.07 -2.11
CA TYR A 515 0.81 -0.11 -2.95
C TYR A 515 2.29 -0.32 -3.27
N ASP A 516 2.70 -1.58 -3.32
CA ASP A 516 3.97 -2.01 -3.88
C ASP A 516 3.79 -2.29 -5.38
N CYS A 517 4.82 -2.01 -6.17
CA CYS A 517 4.84 -2.33 -7.60
C CYS A 517 5.38 -3.74 -7.80
N THR A 518 4.57 -4.63 -8.38
CA THR A 518 4.97 -6.00 -8.69
C THR A 518 5.01 -6.22 -10.19
N ASP A 519 6.06 -6.87 -10.68
CA ASP A 519 6.21 -7.20 -12.10
C ASP A 519 5.09 -8.15 -12.54
N CYS A 520 4.56 -7.94 -13.75
CA CYS A 520 3.68 -8.93 -14.36
C CYS A 520 4.45 -10.24 -14.60
N PRO A 521 3.89 -11.40 -14.23
CA PRO A 521 4.53 -12.69 -14.43
C PRO A 521 4.66 -13.06 -15.92
N GLU A 522 5.46 -14.07 -16.21
CA GLU A 522 5.59 -14.63 -17.57
C GLU A 522 4.24 -15.00 -18.18
N ASN A 523 4.14 -14.92 -19.51
CA ASN A 523 2.93 -15.18 -20.27
C ASN A 523 1.74 -14.25 -19.93
N THR A 524 2.01 -13.14 -19.25
CA THR A 524 1.06 -12.05 -19.00
C THR A 524 1.65 -10.69 -19.34
N PHE A 525 0.80 -9.69 -19.54
CA PHE A 525 1.24 -8.32 -19.81
C PHE A 525 0.37 -7.30 -19.07
N TRP A 526 0.94 -6.11 -18.86
CA TRP A 526 0.24 -4.97 -18.28
C TRP A 526 -0.42 -4.12 -19.37
N SER A 527 -1.72 -3.84 -19.23
CA SER A 527 -2.52 -3.01 -20.15
C SER A 527 -2.93 -1.70 -19.50
N THR A 528 -2.96 -0.60 -20.27
CA THR A 528 -3.35 0.73 -19.78
C THR A 528 -4.84 0.84 -19.42
N LYS A 529 -5.69 -0.08 -19.92
CA LYS A 529 -7.13 -0.08 -19.66
C LYS A 529 -7.53 -0.78 -18.36
N ASP A 530 -6.72 -1.73 -17.88
CA ASP A 530 -7.00 -2.54 -16.67
C ASP A 530 -5.82 -2.44 -15.69
N SER A 531 -5.92 -1.53 -14.72
CA SER A 531 -4.81 -1.20 -13.82
C SER A 531 -4.59 -2.18 -12.66
N SER A 532 -5.53 -3.10 -12.41
CA SER A 532 -5.53 -3.97 -11.22
C SER A 532 -4.95 -5.37 -11.44
N THR A 533 -4.88 -5.87 -12.68
CA THR A 533 -4.50 -7.27 -12.97
C THR A 533 -3.72 -7.39 -14.28
N CYS A 534 -2.74 -8.30 -14.34
CA CYS A 534 -2.05 -8.62 -15.60
C CYS A 534 -2.94 -9.52 -16.47
N THR A 535 -2.95 -9.27 -17.78
CA THR A 535 -3.76 -10.02 -18.75
C THR A 535 -2.94 -11.15 -19.36
N PRO A 536 -3.46 -12.38 -19.49
CA PRO A 536 -2.73 -13.49 -20.13
C PRO A 536 -2.58 -13.31 -21.64
N CYS A 537 -1.47 -13.79 -22.20
CA CYS A 537 -1.22 -13.82 -23.65
C CYS A 537 -2.08 -14.89 -24.37
N LEU A 538 -2.32 -14.69 -25.66
CA LEU A 538 -2.99 -15.67 -26.52
C LEU A 538 -2.13 -16.93 -26.69
N LYS A 539 -2.76 -18.07 -27.03
CA LYS A 539 -2.08 -19.38 -27.12
C LYS A 539 -0.86 -19.42 -28.05
N HIS A 540 -0.87 -18.64 -29.14
CA HIS A 540 0.22 -18.55 -30.11
C HIS A 540 1.31 -17.55 -29.70
N GLN A 541 1.08 -16.82 -28.61
CA GLN A 541 1.95 -15.78 -28.10
C GLN A 541 2.53 -16.17 -26.74
N TRP A 542 3.52 -15.40 -26.29
CA TRP A 542 4.10 -15.46 -24.96
C TRP A 542 4.69 -14.10 -24.60
N SER A 543 5.01 -13.88 -23.34
CA SER A 543 5.68 -12.65 -22.90
C SER A 543 6.68 -12.95 -21.79
N PRO A 544 7.84 -12.28 -21.75
CA PRO A 544 8.73 -12.33 -20.60
C PRO A 544 8.14 -11.58 -19.40
N VAL A 545 8.74 -11.76 -18.22
CA VAL A 545 8.39 -10.99 -17.01
C VAL A 545 8.47 -9.49 -17.30
N ARG A 546 7.55 -8.72 -16.71
CA ARG A 546 7.47 -7.25 -16.85
C ARG A 546 7.18 -6.77 -18.27
N SER A 547 6.38 -7.53 -19.02
CA SER A 547 5.98 -7.16 -20.37
C SER A 547 4.77 -6.21 -20.41
N THR A 548 4.75 -5.36 -21.43
CA THR A 548 3.60 -4.53 -21.81
C THR A 548 2.86 -5.05 -23.04
N GLN A 549 3.39 -6.10 -23.67
CA GLN A 549 2.83 -6.73 -24.87
C GLN A 549 3.27 -8.20 -24.93
N CYS A 550 2.56 -8.98 -25.75
CA CYS A 550 2.91 -10.36 -26.07
C CYS A 550 3.65 -10.44 -27.42
N TYR A 551 4.46 -11.48 -27.58
CA TYR A 551 5.24 -11.80 -28.77
C TYR A 551 4.86 -13.18 -29.29
N ASP A 552 4.91 -13.39 -30.61
CA ASP A 552 4.65 -14.71 -31.19
C ASP A 552 5.73 -15.72 -30.78
N ARG A 553 5.33 -16.97 -30.56
CA ARG A 553 6.25 -18.05 -30.22
C ARG A 553 7.06 -18.48 -31.45
N ASN A 554 8.35 -18.76 -31.25
CA ASN A 554 9.22 -19.27 -32.31
C ASN A 554 8.94 -20.76 -32.58
N GLU A 555 9.13 -21.18 -33.84
CA GLU A 555 8.95 -22.57 -34.26
C GLU A 555 10.15 -23.44 -33.85
N ARG A 556 9.88 -24.63 -33.30
CA ARG A 556 10.88 -25.64 -32.92
C ARG A 556 10.62 -26.94 -33.68
N TYR A 557 11.65 -27.45 -34.36
CA TYR A 557 11.68 -28.74 -35.07
C TYR A 557 13.15 -29.22 -35.17
N LEU A 558 13.42 -30.37 -35.79
CA LEU A 558 14.79 -30.88 -35.96
C LEU A 558 15.54 -30.06 -37.03
N PHE A 559 16.34 -29.08 -36.61
CA PHE A 559 17.05 -28.21 -37.53
C PHE A 559 18.26 -28.91 -38.18
N TRP A 560 18.58 -28.52 -39.42
CA TRP A 560 19.72 -29.06 -40.20
C TRP A 560 21.09 -28.81 -39.55
N ASN A 561 21.22 -27.70 -38.83
CA ASN A 561 22.47 -27.24 -38.22
C ASN A 561 22.65 -27.72 -36.77
N GLU A 562 21.74 -28.52 -36.22
CA GLU A 562 21.88 -29.04 -34.87
C GLU A 562 22.92 -30.18 -34.80
N PRO A 563 23.77 -30.25 -33.75
CA PRO A 563 24.81 -31.27 -33.63
C PRO A 563 24.29 -32.70 -33.76
N LEU A 564 23.11 -32.97 -33.22
CA LEU A 564 22.46 -34.28 -33.28
C LEU A 564 22.06 -34.66 -34.70
N THR A 565 21.50 -33.72 -35.48
CA THR A 565 21.18 -33.90 -36.89
C THR A 565 22.42 -34.19 -37.72
N ILE A 566 23.50 -33.45 -37.48
CA ILE A 566 24.78 -33.64 -38.16
C ILE A 566 25.33 -35.05 -37.88
N ALA A 567 25.27 -35.52 -36.63
CA ALA A 567 25.71 -36.87 -36.27
C ALA A 567 24.88 -37.99 -36.94
N LEU A 568 23.58 -37.81 -37.10
CA LEU A 568 22.72 -38.77 -37.80
C LEU A 568 22.99 -38.79 -39.32
N LEU A 569 23.22 -37.62 -39.92
CA LEU A 569 23.54 -37.50 -41.34
C LEU A 569 24.91 -38.12 -41.68
N THR A 570 25.91 -37.99 -40.80
CA THR A 570 27.20 -38.67 -40.99
C THR A 570 27.06 -40.17 -40.91
N LEU A 571 26.30 -40.70 -39.94
CA LEU A 571 26.00 -42.13 -39.83
C LEU A 571 25.24 -42.66 -41.05
N MET A 572 24.28 -41.88 -41.56
CA MET A 572 23.56 -42.18 -42.81
C MET A 572 24.52 -42.28 -44.00
N SER A 573 25.42 -41.31 -44.16
CA SER A 573 26.42 -41.29 -45.24
C SER A 573 27.35 -42.51 -45.18
N VAL A 574 27.82 -42.89 -43.98
CA VAL A 574 28.64 -44.10 -43.76
C VAL A 574 27.86 -45.36 -44.14
N THR A 575 26.60 -45.46 -43.70
CA THR A 575 25.76 -46.63 -43.97
C THR A 575 25.48 -46.77 -45.47
N ILE A 576 25.11 -45.67 -46.15
CA ILE A 576 24.91 -45.64 -47.61
C ILE A 576 26.19 -46.05 -48.34
N SER A 577 27.34 -45.48 -47.95
CA SER A 577 28.64 -45.83 -48.55
C SER A 577 28.93 -47.33 -48.43
N LEU A 578 28.66 -47.93 -47.26
CA LEU A 578 28.83 -49.36 -47.04
C LEU A 578 27.82 -50.21 -47.85
N THR A 579 26.56 -49.80 -47.96
CA THR A 579 25.56 -50.47 -48.83
C THR A 579 26.00 -50.45 -50.30
N CYS A 580 26.43 -49.29 -50.80
CA CYS A 580 26.85 -49.11 -52.18
C CYS A 580 28.12 -49.89 -52.50
N LEU A 581 29.11 -49.87 -51.59
CA LEU A 581 30.33 -50.68 -51.75
C LEU A 581 30.00 -52.17 -51.83
N THR A 582 29.12 -52.64 -50.95
CA THR A 582 28.61 -54.03 -50.96
C THR A 582 27.91 -54.35 -52.28
N ALA A 583 27.05 -53.45 -52.78
CA ALA A 583 26.34 -53.64 -54.04
C ALA A 583 27.30 -53.72 -55.24
N VAL A 584 28.32 -52.85 -55.29
CA VAL A 584 29.36 -52.87 -56.33
C VAL A 584 30.16 -54.18 -56.28
N LEU A 585 30.51 -54.67 -55.10
CA LEU A 585 31.21 -55.94 -54.93
C LEU A 585 30.36 -57.13 -55.42
N PHE A 586 29.07 -57.15 -55.08
CA PHE A 586 28.14 -58.20 -55.51
C PHE A 586 27.86 -58.13 -57.02
N LEU A 587 27.81 -56.93 -57.61
CA LEU A 587 27.67 -56.72 -59.06
C LEU A 587 28.87 -57.28 -59.82
N LYS A 588 30.10 -56.99 -59.37
CA LYS A 588 31.33 -57.48 -60.01
C LYS A 588 31.47 -59.00 -59.91
N ASN A 589 31.00 -59.59 -58.82
CA ASN A 589 31.11 -61.03 -58.55
C ASN A 589 29.79 -61.78 -58.78
N LEU A 590 28.89 -61.25 -59.62
CA LEU A 590 27.53 -61.77 -59.78
C LEU A 590 27.51 -63.23 -60.24
N GLU A 591 28.48 -63.64 -61.06
CA GLU A 591 28.58 -65.01 -61.59
C GLU A 591 29.26 -65.99 -60.63
N THR A 592 29.75 -65.52 -59.47
CA THR A 592 30.43 -66.40 -58.50
C THR A 592 29.44 -67.29 -57.72
N PRO A 593 29.85 -68.52 -57.33
CA PRO A 593 28.99 -69.44 -56.59
C PRO A 593 28.38 -68.85 -55.31
N LEU A 594 29.14 -68.08 -54.52
CA LEU A 594 28.65 -67.42 -53.30
C LEU A 594 27.48 -66.47 -53.56
N VAL A 595 27.60 -65.60 -54.57
CA VAL A 595 26.58 -64.57 -54.85
C VAL A 595 25.33 -65.23 -55.44
N GLN A 596 25.49 -66.21 -56.32
CA GLN A 596 24.37 -67.01 -56.85
C GLN A 596 23.67 -67.81 -55.74
N ALA A 597 24.42 -68.53 -54.91
CA ALA A 597 23.89 -69.29 -53.78
C ALA A 597 23.21 -68.40 -52.74
N SER A 598 23.57 -67.12 -52.65
CA SER A 598 22.92 -66.16 -51.75
C SER A 598 21.62 -65.57 -52.31
N GLY A 599 21.31 -65.75 -53.61
CA GLY A 599 20.12 -65.19 -54.28
C GLY A 599 20.39 -64.31 -55.50
N GLY A 600 21.66 -64.18 -55.92
CA GLY A 600 22.06 -63.51 -57.16
C GLY A 600 21.52 -62.08 -57.30
N LYS A 601 20.79 -61.81 -58.38
CA LYS A 601 20.21 -60.49 -58.70
C LYS A 601 19.22 -59.97 -57.64
N LEU A 602 18.58 -60.85 -56.86
CA LEU A 602 17.66 -60.44 -55.79
C LEU A 602 18.39 -59.72 -54.65
N ASN A 603 19.63 -60.10 -54.34
CA ASN A 603 20.44 -59.40 -53.33
C ASN A 603 20.82 -57.98 -53.76
N LEU A 604 21.01 -57.74 -55.06
CA LEU A 604 21.26 -56.40 -55.57
C LEU A 604 20.03 -55.50 -55.42
N PHE A 605 18.84 -56.04 -55.62
CA PHE A 605 17.59 -55.34 -55.34
C PHE A 605 17.41 -55.06 -53.85
N ALA A 606 17.74 -56.03 -52.98
CA ALA A 606 17.72 -55.85 -51.54
C ALA A 606 18.66 -54.73 -51.07
N LEU A 607 19.90 -54.68 -51.60
CA LEU A 607 20.86 -53.62 -51.31
C LEU A 607 20.38 -52.26 -51.83
N PHE A 608 19.78 -52.19 -53.01
CA PHE A 608 19.16 -50.98 -53.52
C PHE A 608 18.01 -50.49 -52.63
N ALA A 609 17.14 -51.41 -52.18
CA ALA A 609 16.05 -51.11 -51.26
C ALA A 609 16.57 -50.60 -49.90
N LEU A 610 17.66 -51.16 -49.38
CA LEU A 610 18.34 -50.67 -48.18
C LEU A 610 18.97 -49.29 -48.37
N THR A 611 19.54 -48.99 -49.54
CA THR A 611 20.05 -47.64 -49.84
C THR A 611 18.92 -46.61 -49.85
N LEU A 612 17.78 -46.92 -50.49
CA LEU A 612 16.60 -46.06 -50.47
C LEU A 612 16.03 -45.88 -49.05
N LEU A 613 16.02 -46.96 -48.26
CA LEU A 613 15.63 -46.92 -46.86
C LEU A 613 16.51 -45.93 -46.07
N CYS A 614 17.84 -45.99 -46.23
CA CYS A 614 18.75 -45.03 -45.59
C CYS A 614 18.54 -43.59 -46.09
N LEU A 615 18.29 -43.38 -47.39
CA LEU A 615 18.00 -42.05 -47.94
C LEU A 615 16.69 -41.46 -47.39
N SER A 616 15.73 -42.30 -47.00
CA SER A 616 14.46 -41.84 -46.40
C SER A 616 14.64 -41.08 -45.09
N CYS A 617 15.79 -41.21 -44.41
CA CYS A 617 16.13 -40.43 -43.22
C CYS A 617 16.02 -38.90 -43.44
N CYS A 618 16.27 -38.43 -44.66
CA CYS A 618 16.16 -37.01 -45.00
C CYS A 618 14.72 -36.47 -44.89
N LEU A 619 13.69 -37.33 -44.96
CA LEU A 619 12.28 -36.92 -44.84
C LEU A 619 11.92 -36.46 -43.42
N TYR A 620 12.75 -36.78 -42.42
CA TYR A 620 12.53 -36.51 -41.00
C TYR A 620 13.28 -35.27 -40.49
N ILE A 621 14.09 -34.62 -41.34
CA ILE A 621 14.94 -33.47 -40.98
C ILE A 621 14.39 -32.19 -41.64
N GLY A 622 14.40 -31.08 -40.90
CA GLY A 622 13.91 -29.79 -41.38
C GLY A 622 12.47 -29.51 -40.98
N LYS A 623 11.89 -28.43 -41.55
CA LYS A 623 10.53 -28.00 -41.22
C LYS A 623 9.52 -29.01 -41.77
N PRO A 624 8.73 -29.69 -40.91
CA PRO A 624 7.75 -30.66 -41.37
C PRO A 624 6.61 -29.97 -42.12
N SER A 625 6.08 -30.65 -43.13
CA SER A 625 4.86 -30.28 -43.85
C SER A 625 3.89 -31.46 -43.84
N ASN A 626 2.60 -31.20 -44.07
CA ASN A 626 1.60 -32.26 -44.05
C ASN A 626 1.95 -33.41 -45.03
N ASN A 627 2.41 -33.06 -46.23
CA ASN A 627 2.80 -34.05 -47.24
C ASN A 627 4.04 -34.86 -46.83
N LEU A 628 5.01 -34.22 -46.16
CA LEU A 628 6.19 -34.92 -45.64
C LEU A 628 5.80 -35.93 -44.56
N CYS A 629 4.97 -35.52 -43.58
CA CYS A 629 4.49 -36.40 -42.52
C CYS A 629 3.78 -37.64 -43.08
N MET A 630 2.91 -37.46 -44.08
CA MET A 630 2.21 -38.58 -44.72
C MET A 630 3.17 -39.54 -45.44
N SER A 631 4.24 -39.02 -46.06
CA SER A 631 5.18 -39.83 -46.86
C SER A 631 6.18 -40.64 -46.03
N GLN A 632 6.52 -40.16 -44.82
CA GLN A 632 7.59 -40.72 -43.98
C GLN A 632 7.43 -42.22 -43.71
N GLN A 633 6.26 -42.63 -43.20
CA GLN A 633 6.00 -44.04 -42.85
C GLN A 633 5.85 -44.93 -44.09
N VAL A 634 5.26 -44.40 -45.17
CA VAL A 634 5.05 -45.12 -46.44
C VAL A 634 6.38 -45.48 -47.08
N VAL A 635 7.30 -44.52 -47.20
CA VAL A 635 8.62 -44.76 -47.82
C VAL A 635 9.43 -45.75 -46.98
N TYR A 636 9.42 -45.60 -45.66
CA TYR A 636 10.09 -46.54 -44.76
C TYR A 636 9.62 -47.99 -44.98
N ALA A 637 8.29 -48.19 -44.96
CA ALA A 637 7.71 -49.52 -44.98
C ALA A 637 7.91 -50.21 -46.34
N LEU A 638 7.74 -49.48 -47.45
CA LEU A 638 7.98 -50.00 -48.80
C LEU A 638 9.46 -50.38 -49.03
N CYS A 639 10.39 -49.53 -48.61
CA CYS A 639 11.82 -49.81 -48.79
C CYS A 639 12.28 -51.00 -47.93
N LEU A 640 11.80 -51.11 -46.70
CA LEU A 640 12.09 -52.25 -45.83
C LEU A 640 11.51 -53.55 -46.38
N ASN A 641 10.25 -53.53 -46.85
CA ASN A 641 9.60 -54.67 -47.48
C ASN A 641 10.34 -55.13 -48.76
N GLY A 642 10.89 -54.19 -49.52
CA GLY A 642 11.76 -54.51 -50.66
C GLY A 642 12.96 -55.35 -50.26
N CYS A 643 13.58 -55.10 -49.10
CA CYS A 643 14.65 -55.95 -48.57
C CYS A 643 14.09 -57.28 -48.03
N PHE A 644 13.06 -57.26 -47.18
CA PHE A 644 12.53 -58.46 -46.52
C PHE A 644 11.87 -59.45 -47.47
N SER A 645 11.26 -58.99 -48.57
CA SER A 645 10.71 -59.87 -49.60
C SER A 645 11.79 -60.75 -50.26
N THR A 646 13.00 -60.22 -50.43
CA THR A 646 14.13 -61.03 -50.94
C THR A 646 14.63 -62.03 -49.92
N PHE A 647 14.70 -61.63 -48.63
CA PHE A 647 15.03 -62.54 -47.54
C PHE A 647 14.00 -63.64 -47.40
N PHE A 648 12.71 -63.33 -47.53
CA PHE A 648 11.63 -64.30 -47.48
C PHE A 648 11.75 -65.36 -48.55
N ILE A 649 11.98 -64.96 -49.81
CA ILE A 649 12.23 -65.91 -50.90
C ILE A 649 13.43 -66.77 -50.58
N LYS A 650 14.54 -66.18 -50.11
CA LYS A 650 15.73 -66.97 -49.81
C LYS A 650 15.53 -67.92 -48.63
N SER A 651 14.82 -67.48 -47.60
CA SER A 651 14.45 -68.29 -46.45
C SER A 651 13.59 -69.48 -46.86
N LEU A 652 12.56 -69.26 -47.70
CA LEU A 652 11.72 -70.33 -48.26
C LEU A 652 12.54 -71.33 -49.07
N GLU A 653 13.47 -70.84 -49.90
CA GLU A 653 14.36 -71.69 -50.70
C GLU A 653 15.14 -72.64 -49.80
N ILE A 654 15.74 -72.10 -48.74
CA ILE A 654 16.54 -72.86 -47.79
C ILE A 654 15.66 -73.90 -47.08
N THR A 655 14.49 -73.53 -46.55
CA THR A 655 13.61 -74.47 -45.84
C THR A 655 13.09 -75.58 -46.76
N LEU A 656 12.73 -75.26 -48.01
CA LEU A 656 12.27 -76.26 -48.97
C LEU A 656 13.36 -77.29 -49.27
N VAL A 657 14.60 -76.86 -49.45
CA VAL A 657 15.73 -77.75 -49.73
C VAL A 657 16.13 -78.59 -48.51
N THR A 658 16.08 -78.01 -47.31
CA THR A 658 16.63 -78.64 -46.10
C THR A 658 15.61 -79.47 -45.33
N GLU A 659 14.41 -78.94 -45.08
CA GLU A 659 13.40 -79.57 -44.23
C GLU A 659 12.30 -80.29 -45.02
N PHE A 660 12.02 -79.84 -46.26
CA PHE A 660 10.95 -80.41 -47.09
C PHE A 660 11.43 -80.93 -48.47
N PRO A 661 12.46 -81.80 -48.54
CA PRO A 661 13.06 -82.23 -49.80
C PRO A 661 12.09 -82.97 -50.73
N ARG A 662 11.02 -83.59 -50.19
CA ARG A 662 9.97 -84.24 -50.98
C ARG A 662 9.07 -83.26 -51.74
N CYS A 663 8.84 -82.08 -51.16
CA CYS A 663 8.04 -81.01 -51.78
C CYS A 663 8.90 -80.06 -52.63
N ALA A 664 10.22 -80.08 -52.42
CA ALA A 664 11.17 -79.20 -53.09
C ALA A 664 11.00 -79.15 -54.62
N PRO A 665 10.93 -80.26 -55.39
CA PRO A 665 10.89 -80.20 -56.86
C PRO A 665 9.69 -79.39 -57.41
N THR A 666 8.56 -79.44 -56.71
CA THR A 666 7.32 -78.74 -57.09
C THR A 666 7.35 -77.27 -56.72
N PHE A 667 8.00 -76.89 -55.63
CA PHE A 667 7.98 -75.50 -55.15
C PHE A 667 9.26 -74.72 -55.46
N LEU A 668 10.40 -75.39 -55.71
CA LEU A 668 11.69 -74.74 -55.98
C LEU A 668 11.63 -73.81 -57.19
N TYR A 669 10.90 -74.21 -58.24
CA TYR A 669 10.79 -73.40 -59.47
C TYR A 669 10.12 -72.04 -59.21
N TRP A 670 9.28 -71.91 -58.17
CA TRP A 670 8.66 -70.64 -57.79
C TRP A 670 9.65 -69.70 -57.10
N VAL A 671 10.69 -70.26 -56.46
CA VAL A 671 11.59 -69.54 -55.55
C VAL A 671 12.97 -69.28 -56.18
N THR A 672 13.41 -70.08 -57.17
CA THR A 672 14.76 -69.97 -57.78
C THR A 672 14.79 -69.46 -59.23
N GLN A 673 13.65 -69.42 -59.93
CA GLN A 673 13.59 -69.01 -61.36
C GLN A 673 13.09 -67.56 -61.51
N ARG A 674 12.82 -67.11 -62.75
CA ARG A 674 12.18 -65.81 -63.04
C ARG A 674 10.88 -65.58 -62.24
N ARG A 675 10.21 -66.65 -61.80
CA ARG A 675 8.99 -66.59 -60.96
C ARG A 675 9.26 -66.07 -59.54
N ALA A 676 10.49 -66.08 -59.04
CA ALA A 676 10.85 -65.48 -57.76
C ALA A 676 10.57 -63.96 -57.75
N TRP A 677 10.78 -63.27 -58.88
CA TRP A 677 10.40 -61.87 -59.02
C TRP A 677 8.89 -61.61 -58.94
N LEU A 678 8.05 -62.60 -59.30
CA LEU A 678 6.60 -62.50 -59.11
C LEU A 678 6.23 -62.57 -57.63
N LEU A 679 6.95 -63.37 -56.83
CA LEU A 679 6.77 -63.40 -55.37
C LEU A 679 7.23 -62.10 -54.71
N VAL A 680 8.37 -61.53 -55.13
CA VAL A 680 8.80 -60.18 -54.69
C VAL A 680 7.71 -59.15 -55.02
N ALA A 681 7.22 -59.17 -56.26
CA ALA A 681 6.17 -58.26 -56.70
C ALA A 681 4.88 -58.44 -55.88
N LEU A 682 4.49 -59.67 -55.55
CA LEU A 682 3.33 -59.94 -54.70
C LEU A 682 3.49 -59.37 -53.29
N CYS A 683 4.66 -59.54 -52.65
CA CYS A 683 4.94 -58.95 -51.35
C CYS A 683 4.92 -57.42 -51.40
N LEU A 684 5.48 -56.82 -52.45
CA LEU A 684 5.46 -55.37 -52.65
C LEU A 684 4.05 -54.84 -52.93
N LEU A 685 3.24 -55.52 -53.74
CA LEU A 685 1.85 -55.15 -54.01
C LEU A 685 0.98 -55.22 -52.76
N THR A 686 1.21 -56.23 -51.92
CA THR A 686 0.52 -56.38 -50.64
C THR A 686 0.86 -55.20 -49.71
N GLU A 687 2.14 -54.82 -49.64
CA GLU A 687 2.57 -53.66 -48.86
C GLU A 687 2.03 -52.34 -49.43
N CYS A 688 2.01 -52.17 -50.75
CA CYS A 688 1.39 -51.01 -51.40
C CYS A 688 -0.10 -50.89 -51.03
N LEU A 689 -0.83 -52.01 -50.92
CA LEU A 689 -2.21 -52.01 -50.46
C LEU A 689 -2.32 -51.55 -48.99
N PHE A 690 -1.44 -52.01 -48.10
CA PHE A 690 -1.42 -51.53 -46.72
C PHE A 690 -1.03 -50.06 -46.61
N CYS A 691 -0.08 -49.58 -47.40
CA CYS A 691 0.25 -48.15 -47.49
C CYS A 691 -0.94 -47.33 -48.01
N PHE A 692 -1.70 -47.83 -48.99
CA PHE A 692 -2.91 -47.19 -49.47
C PHE A 692 -3.98 -47.11 -48.36
N CYS A 693 -4.20 -48.21 -47.62
CA CYS A 693 -5.06 -48.20 -46.44
C CYS A 693 -4.60 -47.19 -45.39
N TYR A 694 -3.29 -47.04 -45.16
CA TYR A 694 -2.75 -46.05 -44.22
C TYR A 694 -3.04 -44.61 -44.62
N LEU A 695 -2.89 -44.28 -45.91
CA LEU A 695 -3.23 -42.95 -46.41
C LEU A 695 -4.73 -42.62 -46.29
N HIS A 696 -5.61 -43.63 -46.27
CA HIS A 696 -7.06 -43.46 -46.15
C HIS A 696 -7.60 -43.51 -44.71
N LEU A 697 -7.03 -44.36 -43.85
CA LEU A 697 -7.52 -44.58 -42.48
C LEU A 697 -7.04 -43.53 -41.47
N GLY A 698 -6.12 -42.64 -41.87
CA GLY A 698 -5.58 -41.56 -41.02
C GLY A 698 -4.05 -41.60 -40.98
N PRO A 699 -3.37 -40.96 -41.95
CA PRO A 699 -1.91 -40.88 -41.99
C PRO A 699 -1.37 -39.89 -40.95
N ASP A 700 -0.05 -39.87 -40.78
CA ASP A 700 0.59 -38.92 -39.86
C ASP A 700 0.41 -37.48 -40.37
N CYS A 701 -0.09 -36.59 -39.52
CA CYS A 701 -0.39 -35.19 -39.85
C CYS A 701 0.46 -34.21 -39.06
N LEU A 702 0.65 -33.00 -39.59
CA LEU A 702 1.39 -31.94 -38.92
C LEU A 702 0.56 -31.32 -37.78
N VAL A 703 1.08 -31.34 -36.56
CA VAL A 703 0.45 -30.72 -35.39
C VAL A 703 1.39 -29.69 -34.76
N SER A 704 0.85 -28.51 -34.43
CA SER A 704 1.52 -27.47 -33.66
C SER A 704 1.23 -27.63 -32.16
N ASP A 705 2.22 -28.09 -31.41
CA ASP A 705 2.14 -28.27 -29.96
C ASP A 705 2.65 -27.03 -29.21
N TYR A 706 1.71 -26.31 -28.58
CA TYR A 706 1.95 -25.12 -27.75
C TYR A 706 2.11 -25.45 -26.25
N LYS A 707 1.98 -26.72 -25.85
CA LYS A 707 2.00 -27.14 -24.44
C LYS A 707 3.36 -27.66 -24.00
N SER A 708 4.11 -28.29 -24.90
CA SER A 708 5.37 -28.94 -24.56
C SER A 708 6.52 -27.96 -24.28
N LEU A 709 6.49 -26.76 -24.87
CA LEU A 709 7.50 -25.72 -24.67
C LEU A 709 6.82 -24.40 -24.26
N PRO A 710 7.32 -23.68 -23.24
CA PRO A 710 6.70 -22.45 -22.74
C PRO A 710 6.85 -21.26 -23.69
N THR A 711 7.99 -21.15 -24.38
CA THR A 711 8.38 -20.01 -25.22
C THR A 711 8.31 -20.29 -26.72
N GLU A 712 8.17 -21.56 -27.09
CA GLU A 712 8.25 -22.04 -28.47
C GLU A 712 7.01 -22.87 -28.83
N VAL A 713 6.76 -23.01 -30.13
CA VAL A 713 5.77 -23.93 -30.67
C VAL A 713 6.49 -25.10 -31.33
N LEU A 714 6.21 -26.31 -30.86
CA LEU A 714 6.82 -27.52 -31.39
C LEU A 714 6.02 -28.02 -32.61
N LEU A 715 6.68 -28.15 -33.76
CA LEU A 715 6.09 -28.70 -34.98
C LEU A 715 6.48 -30.17 -35.12
N VAL A 716 5.51 -31.07 -35.01
CA VAL A 716 5.72 -32.53 -35.04
C VAL A 716 4.70 -33.25 -35.92
N CYS A 717 5.13 -34.31 -36.58
CA CYS A 717 4.23 -35.25 -37.26
C CYS A 717 3.61 -36.17 -36.20
N ASN A 718 2.29 -36.12 -36.06
CA ASN A 718 1.56 -36.93 -35.10
C ASN A 718 0.80 -38.06 -35.81
N THR A 719 0.90 -39.26 -35.25
CA THR A 719 0.16 -40.44 -35.71
C THR A 719 -1.33 -40.28 -35.40
N GLU A 720 -2.14 -40.18 -36.46
CA GLU A 720 -3.59 -40.03 -36.36
C GLU A 720 -4.26 -41.38 -36.05
N SER A 721 -3.93 -42.42 -36.81
CA SER A 721 -4.45 -43.78 -36.62
C SER A 721 -3.37 -44.78 -36.26
N TRP A 722 -3.30 -45.15 -34.97
CA TRP A 722 -2.41 -46.20 -34.48
C TRP A 722 -2.69 -47.58 -35.11
N PHE A 723 -3.96 -47.83 -35.46
CA PHE A 723 -4.34 -49.05 -36.18
C PHE A 723 -3.72 -49.09 -37.58
N ALA A 724 -3.81 -48.00 -38.33
CA ALA A 724 -3.21 -47.89 -39.66
C ALA A 724 -1.68 -48.01 -39.62
N PHE A 725 -1.06 -47.36 -38.63
CA PHE A 725 0.39 -47.48 -38.37
C PHE A 725 0.79 -48.94 -38.09
N ALA A 726 0.04 -49.62 -37.21
CA ALA A 726 0.31 -51.02 -36.88
C ALA A 726 0.10 -51.96 -38.08
N LEU A 727 -0.85 -51.67 -38.97
CA LEU A 727 -1.12 -52.48 -40.16
C LEU A 727 0.06 -52.47 -41.15
N VAL A 728 0.57 -51.28 -41.49
CA VAL A 728 1.70 -51.11 -42.43
C VAL A 728 2.99 -51.71 -41.89
N HIS A 729 3.37 -51.38 -40.65
CA HIS A 729 4.60 -51.93 -40.07
C HIS A 729 4.46 -53.40 -39.66
N GLY A 730 3.24 -53.83 -39.32
CA GLY A 730 2.93 -55.20 -38.91
C GLY A 730 3.15 -56.22 -40.03
N TYR A 731 2.91 -55.86 -41.30
CA TYR A 731 3.20 -56.75 -42.43
C TYR A 731 4.69 -57.03 -42.57
N ASN A 732 5.55 -56.01 -42.46
CA ASN A 732 7.01 -56.19 -42.43
C ASN A 732 7.45 -57.06 -41.24
N GLY A 733 6.85 -56.86 -40.06
CA GLY A 733 7.08 -57.70 -38.89
C GLY A 733 6.66 -59.17 -39.11
N PHE A 734 5.50 -59.39 -39.75
CA PHE A 734 5.03 -60.73 -40.11
C PHE A 734 5.94 -61.40 -41.13
N LEU A 735 6.35 -60.69 -42.18
CA LEU A 735 7.26 -61.21 -43.20
C LEU A 735 8.60 -61.60 -42.56
N ALA A 736 9.16 -60.73 -41.71
CA ALA A 736 10.36 -61.02 -40.92
C ALA A 736 10.17 -62.26 -40.03
N PHE A 737 9.02 -62.41 -39.37
CA PHE A 737 8.73 -63.56 -38.52
C PHE A 737 8.70 -64.88 -39.32
N VAL A 738 8.09 -64.87 -40.50
CA VAL A 738 8.12 -66.05 -41.39
C VAL A 738 9.54 -66.35 -41.86
N CYS A 739 10.33 -65.32 -42.23
CA CYS A 739 11.75 -65.50 -42.55
C CYS A 739 12.51 -66.18 -41.41
N PHE A 740 12.27 -65.76 -40.16
CA PHE A 740 12.89 -66.34 -38.97
C PHE A 740 12.49 -67.81 -38.78
N LEU A 741 11.19 -68.13 -38.88
CA LEU A 741 10.69 -69.51 -38.76
C LEU A 741 11.31 -70.45 -39.80
N CYS A 742 11.53 -69.94 -41.02
CA CYS A 742 12.17 -70.68 -42.09
C CYS A 742 13.66 -70.96 -41.84
N THR A 743 14.38 -70.10 -41.13
CA THR A 743 15.85 -70.17 -41.02
C THR A 743 16.40 -70.56 -39.65
N PHE A 744 15.61 -70.48 -38.57
CA PHE A 744 16.15 -70.69 -37.21
C PHE A 744 16.53 -72.14 -36.89
N MET A 745 15.83 -73.13 -37.46
CA MET A 745 16.09 -74.57 -37.22
C MET A 745 17.08 -75.18 -38.21
N VAL A 746 17.51 -74.44 -39.24
CA VAL A 746 18.34 -74.98 -40.31
C VAL A 746 19.76 -75.26 -39.81
N GLN A 747 20.08 -76.54 -39.67
CA GLN A 747 21.43 -77.00 -39.31
C GLN A 747 22.21 -77.39 -40.56
N THR A 748 23.32 -76.70 -40.83
CA THR A 748 24.26 -77.05 -41.91
C THR A 748 25.49 -77.76 -41.34
N SER A 749 26.02 -78.76 -42.06
CA SER A 749 27.27 -79.44 -41.69
C SER A 749 28.42 -78.44 -41.53
N GLY A 750 29.32 -78.66 -40.55
CA GLY A 750 30.43 -77.77 -40.23
C GLY A 750 31.44 -77.51 -41.36
N LYS A 751 31.31 -78.21 -42.50
CA LYS A 751 32.10 -78.01 -43.72
C LYS A 751 31.46 -77.07 -44.76
N LYS A 752 30.19 -76.66 -44.57
CA LYS A 752 29.44 -75.75 -45.48
C LYS A 752 29.07 -74.43 -44.81
N TYR A 753 28.99 -73.36 -45.60
CA TYR A 753 28.59 -72.05 -45.11
C TYR A 753 27.08 -71.99 -44.80
N ASN A 754 26.73 -71.47 -43.61
CA ASN A 754 25.35 -71.37 -43.17
C ASN A 754 24.72 -70.02 -43.56
N ILE A 755 24.11 -69.96 -44.74
CA ILE A 755 23.38 -68.76 -45.22
C ILE A 755 22.17 -68.45 -44.32
N ALA A 756 21.48 -69.48 -43.83
CA ALA A 756 20.28 -69.36 -42.99
C ALA A 756 20.57 -68.59 -41.70
N ARG A 757 21.70 -68.89 -41.04
CA ARG A 757 22.14 -68.24 -39.80
C ARG A 757 22.36 -66.74 -39.95
N GLY A 758 22.86 -66.28 -41.10
CA GLY A 758 23.01 -64.86 -41.40
C GLY A 758 21.66 -64.14 -41.48
N ILE A 759 20.65 -64.76 -42.10
CA ILE A 759 19.28 -64.21 -42.17
C ILE A 759 18.66 -64.19 -40.77
N THR A 760 18.79 -65.28 -40.01
CA THR A 760 18.27 -65.39 -38.64
C THR A 760 18.81 -64.27 -37.75
N PHE A 761 20.11 -63.98 -37.79
CA PHE A 761 20.68 -62.89 -37.00
C PHE A 761 20.22 -61.50 -37.45
N ALA A 762 20.11 -61.27 -38.76
CA ALA A 762 19.61 -60.00 -39.29
C ALA A 762 18.18 -59.71 -38.82
N ILE A 763 17.30 -60.73 -38.86
CA ILE A 763 15.91 -60.63 -38.42
C ILE A 763 15.80 -60.48 -36.89
N LEU A 764 16.62 -61.20 -36.11
CA LEU A 764 16.64 -61.05 -34.66
C LEU A 764 17.05 -59.63 -34.24
N ILE A 765 18.08 -59.05 -34.88
CA ILE A 765 18.49 -57.67 -34.63
C ILE A 765 17.35 -56.71 -34.99
N TYR A 766 16.65 -56.93 -36.10
CA TYR A 766 15.48 -56.14 -36.46
C TYR A 766 14.40 -56.18 -35.36
N PHE A 767 14.03 -57.36 -34.85
CA PHE A 767 13.04 -57.47 -33.78
C PHE A 767 13.44 -56.72 -32.51
N ILE A 768 14.70 -56.85 -32.09
CA ILE A 768 15.22 -56.13 -30.92
C ILE A 768 15.10 -54.61 -31.12
N ILE A 769 15.56 -54.11 -32.27
CA ILE A 769 15.50 -52.68 -32.60
C ILE A 769 14.05 -52.19 -32.64
N TRP A 770 13.13 -52.97 -33.22
CA TRP A 770 11.73 -52.57 -33.38
C TRP A 770 10.98 -52.51 -32.04
N ILE A 771 11.29 -53.41 -31.09
CA ILE A 771 10.75 -53.36 -29.72
C ILE A 771 11.15 -52.05 -29.03
N PHE A 772 12.44 -51.69 -29.08
CA PHE A 772 12.92 -50.43 -28.51
C PHE A 772 12.34 -49.20 -29.21
N PHE A 773 12.20 -49.26 -30.53
CA PHE A 773 11.60 -48.21 -31.33
C PHE A 773 10.16 -47.90 -30.87
N VAL A 774 9.28 -48.91 -30.77
CA VAL A 774 7.89 -48.70 -30.37
C VAL A 774 7.80 -48.10 -28.96
N ALA A 775 8.59 -48.61 -28.01
CA ALA A 775 8.61 -48.09 -26.64
C ALA A 775 9.05 -46.62 -26.55
N THR A 776 10.08 -46.25 -27.32
CA THR A 776 10.61 -44.88 -27.32
C THR A 776 9.75 -43.91 -28.15
N PHE A 777 9.17 -44.36 -29.26
CA PHE A 777 8.32 -43.55 -30.12
C PHE A 777 6.99 -43.13 -29.46
N VAL A 778 6.43 -43.98 -28.59
CA VAL A 778 5.19 -43.68 -27.85
C VAL A 778 5.43 -42.70 -26.69
N THR A 779 6.60 -42.74 -26.07
CA THR A 779 6.90 -41.98 -24.84
C THR A 779 7.45 -40.58 -25.12
N LEU A 780 8.24 -40.42 -26.19
CA LEU A 780 8.86 -39.15 -26.54
C LEU A 780 7.88 -38.22 -27.26
N LYS A 781 7.71 -37.01 -26.74
CA LYS A 781 6.83 -35.97 -27.31
C LYS A 781 7.57 -34.77 -27.91
N THR A 782 8.89 -34.76 -27.86
CA THR A 782 9.74 -33.66 -28.35
C THR A 782 10.34 -33.99 -29.73
N VAL A 783 11.25 -33.13 -30.21
CA VAL A 783 12.05 -33.32 -31.43
C VAL A 783 12.77 -34.69 -31.46
N LEU A 784 12.98 -35.32 -30.30
CA LEU A 784 13.59 -36.65 -30.18
C LEU A 784 12.78 -37.77 -30.86
N ARG A 785 11.47 -37.58 -31.10
CA ARG A 785 10.63 -38.58 -31.78
C ARG A 785 11.12 -38.86 -33.21
N SER A 786 11.48 -37.81 -33.96
CA SER A 786 12.05 -37.93 -35.30
C SER A 786 13.46 -38.52 -35.27
N VAL A 787 14.26 -38.17 -34.26
CA VAL A 787 15.60 -38.73 -34.02
C VAL A 787 15.53 -40.25 -33.82
N THR A 788 14.58 -40.72 -33.02
CA THR A 788 14.36 -42.14 -32.78
C THR A 788 14.05 -42.89 -34.08
N GLN A 789 13.22 -42.33 -34.96
CA GLN A 789 12.91 -42.95 -36.25
C GLN A 789 14.13 -43.07 -37.17
N ILE A 790 14.91 -41.99 -37.32
CA ILE A 790 16.16 -42.00 -38.09
C ILE A 790 17.14 -43.03 -37.49
N GLY A 791 17.28 -43.05 -36.16
CA GLY A 791 18.14 -44.00 -35.46
C GLY A 791 17.74 -45.46 -35.70
N THR A 792 16.44 -45.76 -35.71
CA THR A 792 15.91 -47.09 -36.02
C THR A 792 16.23 -47.50 -37.46
N ILE A 793 16.00 -46.61 -38.44
CA ILE A 793 16.33 -46.87 -39.85
C ILE A 793 17.80 -47.25 -40.01
N LEU A 794 18.69 -46.42 -39.50
CA LEU A 794 20.14 -46.62 -39.65
C LEU A 794 20.62 -47.86 -38.91
N SER A 795 20.11 -48.11 -37.70
CA SER A 795 20.47 -49.29 -36.91
C SER A 795 19.99 -50.58 -37.58
N THR A 796 18.78 -50.61 -38.15
CA THR A 796 18.29 -51.78 -38.89
C THR A 796 19.13 -52.04 -40.12
N SER A 797 19.43 -51.01 -40.92
CA SER A 797 20.28 -51.15 -42.12
C SER A 797 21.70 -51.61 -41.78
N LEU A 798 22.33 -51.04 -40.75
CA LEU A 798 23.65 -51.46 -40.28
C LEU A 798 23.63 -52.89 -39.71
N GLY A 799 22.58 -53.25 -38.98
CA GLY A 799 22.38 -54.61 -38.45
C GLY A 799 22.30 -55.66 -39.56
N ILE A 800 21.52 -55.38 -40.61
CA ILE A 800 21.40 -56.25 -41.79
C ILE A 800 22.73 -56.33 -42.55
N LEU A 801 23.40 -55.20 -42.78
CA LEU A 801 24.72 -55.18 -43.40
C LEU A 801 25.73 -56.01 -42.61
N GLY A 802 25.81 -55.77 -41.30
CA GLY A 802 26.79 -56.40 -40.42
C GLY A 802 26.63 -57.91 -40.29
N THR A 803 25.38 -58.39 -40.19
CA THR A 803 25.11 -59.82 -39.95
C THR A 803 24.97 -60.64 -41.22
N TYR A 804 24.39 -60.08 -42.30
CA TYR A 804 24.13 -60.83 -43.52
C TYR A 804 25.16 -60.57 -44.63
N TYR A 805 25.56 -59.32 -44.85
CA TYR A 805 26.39 -58.95 -46.01
C TYR A 805 27.89 -58.94 -45.72
N ILE A 806 28.34 -58.38 -44.59
CA ILE A 806 29.77 -58.30 -44.25
C ILE A 806 30.47 -59.67 -44.27
N PRO A 807 29.90 -60.76 -43.69
CA PRO A 807 30.53 -62.07 -43.74
C PRO A 807 30.74 -62.59 -45.18
N LYS A 808 29.84 -62.22 -46.12
CA LYS A 808 29.96 -62.59 -47.52
C LYS A 808 31.03 -61.75 -48.22
N CYS A 809 31.07 -60.44 -47.96
CA CYS A 809 32.13 -59.57 -48.46
C CYS A 809 33.51 -60.04 -47.98
N TYR A 810 33.62 -60.52 -46.73
CA TYR A 810 34.84 -61.11 -46.19
C TYR A 810 35.29 -62.33 -47.00
N ILE A 811 34.37 -63.24 -47.35
CA ILE A 811 34.70 -64.41 -48.19
C ILE A 811 35.14 -63.98 -49.59
N ILE A 812 34.43 -63.03 -50.23
CA ILE A 812 34.78 -62.53 -51.58
C ILE A 812 36.19 -61.92 -51.61
N LEU A 813 36.54 -61.10 -50.60
CA LEU A 813 37.77 -60.31 -50.62
C LEU A 813 38.98 -61.01 -49.99
N LEU A 814 38.79 -61.76 -48.91
CA LEU A 814 39.87 -62.27 -48.06
C LEU A 814 39.99 -63.79 -48.06
N LYS A 815 38.97 -64.52 -48.53
CA LYS A 815 38.96 -65.98 -48.65
C LYS A 815 38.34 -66.47 -49.97
N PRO A 816 38.86 -66.02 -51.14
CA PRO A 816 38.32 -66.40 -52.44
C PRO A 816 38.37 -67.92 -52.66
N ASP A 817 39.30 -68.63 -52.03
CA ASP A 817 39.45 -70.09 -52.08
C ASP A 817 38.21 -70.86 -51.59
N LEU A 818 37.38 -70.22 -50.74
CA LEU A 818 36.11 -70.78 -50.25
C LEU A 818 34.93 -70.46 -51.18
N ASN A 819 35.13 -69.71 -52.26
CA ASN A 819 34.08 -69.33 -53.20
C ASN A 819 33.80 -70.42 -54.25
N THR A 820 33.51 -71.63 -53.80
CA THR A 820 33.26 -72.81 -54.64
C THR A 820 31.85 -73.37 -54.42
N VAL A 821 31.33 -74.12 -55.41
CA VAL A 821 29.98 -74.71 -55.33
C VAL A 821 29.83 -75.68 -54.16
N ASP A 822 30.90 -76.41 -53.78
CA ASP A 822 30.85 -77.41 -52.72
C ASP A 822 30.76 -76.82 -51.30
N TYR A 823 31.23 -75.58 -51.12
CA TYR A 823 31.25 -74.88 -49.83
C TYR A 823 29.89 -74.25 -49.49
N PHE A 824 29.05 -73.96 -50.49
CA PHE A 824 27.70 -73.42 -50.33
C PHE A 824 26.62 -74.49 -50.57
#